data_AF-G1WXJ9-F1
#
_entry.id   AF-G1WXJ9-F1
#
_cell.length_a   1.000
_cell.length_b   1.000
_cell.length_c   1.000
_cell.angle_alpha   90.00
_cell.angle_beta   90.00
_cell.angle_gamma   90.00
#
_symmetry.space_group_name_H-M   'P 1'
#
loop_
_entity.id
_entity.type
_entity.pdbx_description
1 polymer ?
#
loop_
_entity_poly.entity_id
_entity_poly.type
_entity_poly.pdbx_seq_one_letter_code
_entity_poly.pdbx_strand_id
1 'polypeptide(L)'
;MRIASYLLLAAATIGNLVGAVPATDIQLEKRQTTDRLVFAHFMIGIVSNRGSPADFDDDMKRAKALGIDAFALNIGVDPYTDAQLNLAYQSAANNGMKVFISFDFNWYHTNQAVEVANKIKQYMNLPAQLYVENKVFVSSFAGDGLDVPALRANVGKEIFFAPNFHPEMGTNFGTIDGALNWMAWPNNGDNKAPTAGRHVSVQEGDQAYIRALAGKPYIAPVSPWFFCHFGPEVPYSKNWVFPSDLLWYDRWVEILTLGPRFIEVVTWNDYGEAHYIGPLSSSHTDDGSSKYVNDLPHGGWMDMAKPFIAAYKAGATSVDSFIQDEQVVYWYRPTPRALNCDATDTCMVTADNSSGNYFMGRPNGWETMEDSVFVVSLLKSPATLIVNSGNNQKVFNAPAGTSSYTVPMGVGAQSFLLARNNQVVFAGTSSKDIIDTCVCGIYNFNPYVGAIPPLPYDSLKPPSLGNFVNGLKVQTCQAVPSLASTTRPPPTLPATFTTPSTSSRATTTGSPTSRTTTSTTSTPTYSSTTIGGSVCDIITTTTTITTVQTSTRTVTVTGTSRTTTMATTTTSASNPQGTTCTAGMGSGNYAGLCSFCCSYGYCPPGPCTCSAWGVPPQAPPASDYDGKPAPGLDNSYLGLCSFACSHSYCPSTACARV
;
A
#
# COMPACT_ATOMS: atom_id res chain seq x y z
N MET A 1 -48.83 -69.43 43.15
CA MET A 1 -47.85 -69.84 44.18
C MET A 1 -46.52 -69.16 43.86
N ARG A 2 -46.05 -68.26 44.74
CA ARG A 2 -44.67 -67.72 44.93
C ARG A 2 -43.88 -67.18 43.70
N ILE A 3 -43.69 -65.85 43.56
CA ILE A 3 -42.66 -64.95 44.16
C ILE A 3 -41.40 -64.79 43.27
N ALA A 4 -41.14 -63.52 42.89
CA ALA A 4 -39.86 -62.80 42.61
C ALA A 4 -38.89 -63.32 41.52
N SER A 5 -38.06 -62.52 40.84
CA SER A 5 -37.95 -61.07 40.54
C SER A 5 -36.71 -60.88 39.63
N TYR A 6 -36.76 -59.87 38.75
CA TYR A 6 -35.68 -59.04 38.18
C TYR A 6 -34.78 -59.50 36.99
N LEU A 7 -35.00 -58.75 35.88
CA LEU A 7 -34.07 -57.89 35.11
C LEU A 7 -33.32 -58.41 33.86
N LEU A 8 -33.46 -57.56 32.82
CA LEU A 8 -32.59 -57.27 31.66
C LEU A 8 -32.63 -58.25 30.46
N LEU A 9 -33.28 -57.88 29.35
CA LEU A 9 -32.75 -57.02 28.28
C LEU A 9 -33.79 -56.96 27.13
N ALA A 10 -34.28 -55.77 26.79
CA ALA A 10 -35.16 -55.56 25.64
C ALA A 10 -34.35 -54.92 24.51
N ALA A 11 -34.16 -55.65 23.40
CA ALA A 11 -33.66 -55.12 22.15
C ALA A 11 -34.77 -55.24 21.11
N ALA A 12 -35.40 -54.11 20.78
CA ALA A 12 -36.37 -54.00 19.71
C ALA A 12 -35.80 -53.13 18.59
N THR A 13 -35.67 -53.74 17.43
CA THR A 13 -35.46 -53.11 16.13
C THR A 13 -36.71 -52.37 15.65
N ILE A 14 -36.52 -51.25 14.95
CA ILE A 14 -37.21 -50.77 13.72
C ILE A 14 -37.28 -49.23 13.74
N GLY A 15 -36.82 -48.60 12.66
CA GLY A 15 -37.22 -47.23 12.31
C GLY A 15 -36.14 -46.36 11.64
N ASN A 16 -35.76 -46.67 10.40
CA ASN A 16 -35.08 -45.70 9.54
C ASN A 16 -36.12 -44.94 8.71
N LEU A 17 -36.30 -43.64 8.98
CA LEU A 17 -36.66 -42.57 8.03
C LEU A 17 -37.00 -41.28 8.81
N VAL A 18 -36.01 -40.40 9.01
CA VAL A 18 -36.23 -38.97 9.25
C VAL A 18 -35.20 -38.20 8.44
N GLY A 19 -35.68 -37.22 7.67
CA GLY A 19 -34.91 -36.47 6.69
C GLY A 19 -33.71 -35.73 7.27
N ALA A 20 -32.64 -35.67 6.47
CA ALA A 20 -31.49 -34.83 6.72
C ALA A 20 -31.89 -33.36 6.62
N VAL A 21 -32.00 -32.70 7.77
CA VAL A 21 -31.91 -31.24 7.86
C VAL A 21 -30.42 -30.91 7.92
N PRO A 22 -29.89 -30.01 7.06
CA PRO A 22 -28.50 -29.60 7.16
C PRO A 22 -28.32 -28.87 8.49
N ALA A 23 -27.49 -29.41 9.37
CA ALA A 23 -27.04 -28.72 10.56
C ALA A 23 -26.19 -27.53 10.09
N THR A 24 -26.73 -26.33 10.19
CA THR A 24 -25.94 -25.11 10.19
C THR A 24 -25.03 -25.17 11.41
N ASP A 25 -23.72 -25.32 11.14
CA ASP A 25 -22.68 -25.17 12.14
C ASP A 25 -22.72 -23.70 12.61
N ILE A 26 -23.52 -23.41 13.64
CA ILE A 26 -23.53 -22.10 14.28
C ILE A 26 -22.23 -22.01 15.08
N GLN A 27 -21.16 -21.56 14.43
CA GLN A 27 -20.03 -21.00 15.16
C GLN A 27 -20.54 -19.76 15.90
N LEU A 28 -20.79 -19.92 17.20
CA LEU A 28 -21.03 -18.82 18.11
C LEU A 28 -19.75 -17.98 18.18
N GLU A 29 -19.67 -16.92 17.39
CA GLU A 29 -18.64 -15.90 17.56
C GLU A 29 -18.77 -15.33 18.99
N LYS A 30 -17.67 -15.37 19.74
CA LYS A 30 -17.60 -14.83 21.09
C LYS A 30 -17.95 -13.34 21.01
N ARG A 31 -19.05 -12.93 21.65
CA ARG A 31 -19.49 -11.54 21.72
C ARG A 31 -18.32 -10.66 22.15
N GLN A 32 -17.98 -9.64 21.35
CA GLN A 32 -16.98 -8.65 21.75
C GLN A 32 -17.36 -8.05 23.11
N THR A 33 -16.36 -7.93 23.99
CA THR A 33 -16.52 -7.35 25.33
C THR A 33 -16.56 -5.83 25.32
N THR A 34 -16.19 -5.22 24.19
CA THR A 34 -16.18 -3.77 23.96
C THR A 34 -17.00 -3.43 22.71
N ASP A 35 -17.36 -2.17 22.52
CA ASP A 35 -17.98 -1.64 21.30
C ASP A 35 -16.93 -1.09 20.30
N ARG A 36 -15.68 -1.57 20.40
CA ARG A 36 -14.56 -1.15 19.56
C ARG A 36 -14.62 -1.79 18.18
N LEU A 37 -14.46 -0.96 17.14
CA LEU A 37 -14.41 -1.43 15.74
C LEU A 37 -13.11 -0.99 15.07
N VAL A 38 -12.63 -1.83 14.15
CA VAL A 38 -11.47 -1.54 13.30
C VAL A 38 -11.92 -1.48 11.85
N PHE A 39 -11.58 -0.40 11.17
CA PHE A 39 -11.83 -0.20 9.75
C PHE A 39 -10.51 -0.25 8.99
N ALA A 40 -10.58 -0.45 7.67
CA ALA A 40 -9.47 -0.17 6.78
C ALA A 40 -9.96 0.63 5.57
N HIS A 41 -9.21 1.67 5.23
CA HIS A 41 -9.52 2.51 4.08
C HIS A 41 -9.24 1.75 2.79
N PHE A 42 -10.17 1.80 1.83
CA PHE A 42 -10.08 1.05 0.58
C PHE A 42 -10.35 1.98 -0.61
N MET A 43 -9.36 2.14 -1.48
CA MET A 43 -9.41 2.99 -2.66
C MET A 43 -10.22 2.31 -3.78
N ILE A 44 -11.44 2.82 -4.05
CA ILE A 44 -12.25 2.35 -5.19
C ILE A 44 -11.68 2.87 -6.51
N GLY A 45 -11.04 4.04 -6.51
CA GLY A 45 -10.49 4.69 -7.71
C GLY A 45 -9.42 3.90 -8.47
N ILE A 46 -8.85 2.85 -7.87
CA ILE A 46 -7.82 2.02 -8.52
C ILE A 46 -8.30 0.61 -8.88
N VAL A 47 -9.58 0.28 -8.69
CA VAL A 47 -10.09 -1.09 -8.92
C VAL A 47 -11.06 -1.17 -10.09
N SER A 48 -10.94 -0.26 -11.05
CA SER A 48 -11.81 -0.20 -12.25
C SER A 48 -11.81 -1.50 -13.09
N ASN A 49 -10.77 -2.33 -12.95
CA ASN A 49 -10.60 -3.60 -13.65
C ASN A 49 -11.35 -4.79 -13.02
N ARG A 50 -11.96 -4.65 -11.84
CA ARG A 50 -12.70 -5.74 -11.21
C ARG A 50 -14.05 -5.93 -11.90
N GLY A 51 -14.35 -7.16 -12.28
CA GLY A 51 -15.52 -7.51 -13.11
C GLY A 51 -16.62 -8.25 -12.35
N SER A 52 -16.32 -8.73 -11.13
CA SER A 52 -17.28 -9.48 -10.32
C SER A 52 -17.08 -9.25 -8.81
N PRO A 53 -18.07 -9.57 -7.96
CA PRO A 53 -17.88 -9.52 -6.51
C PRO A 53 -16.76 -10.45 -6.05
N ALA A 54 -16.53 -11.56 -6.75
CA ALA A 54 -15.48 -12.53 -6.41
C ALA A 54 -14.08 -11.91 -6.45
N ASP A 55 -13.87 -10.86 -7.26
CA ASP A 55 -12.59 -10.14 -7.33
C ASP A 55 -12.27 -9.35 -6.04
N PHE A 56 -13.24 -9.18 -5.14
CA PHE A 56 -13.09 -8.58 -3.81
C PHE A 56 -13.06 -9.62 -2.68
N ASP A 57 -13.44 -10.88 -2.94
CA ASP A 57 -13.66 -11.87 -1.88
C ASP A 57 -12.42 -12.13 -1.04
N ASP A 58 -11.25 -12.18 -1.67
CA ASP A 58 -9.99 -12.42 -0.97
C ASP A 58 -9.61 -11.26 -0.05
N ASP A 59 -9.89 -10.01 -0.45
CA ASP A 59 -9.69 -8.84 0.41
C ASP A 59 -10.63 -8.92 1.63
N MET A 60 -11.91 -9.21 1.39
CA MET A 60 -12.92 -9.33 2.44
C MET A 60 -12.57 -10.41 3.47
N LYS A 61 -12.18 -11.60 2.99
CA LYS A 61 -11.81 -12.74 3.85
C LYS A 61 -10.57 -12.43 4.67
N ARG A 62 -9.54 -11.84 4.06
CA ARG A 62 -8.28 -11.50 4.76
C ARG A 62 -8.52 -10.43 5.81
N ALA A 63 -9.20 -9.33 5.45
CA ALA A 63 -9.52 -8.27 6.40
C ALA A 63 -10.34 -8.79 7.59
N LYS A 64 -11.36 -9.61 7.33
CA LYS A 64 -12.14 -10.26 8.39
C LYS A 64 -11.27 -11.12 9.30
N ALA A 65 -10.37 -11.93 8.73
CA ALA A 65 -9.48 -12.81 9.48
C ALA A 65 -8.45 -12.05 10.34
N LEU A 66 -8.13 -10.79 9.99
CA LEU A 66 -7.31 -9.89 10.81
C LEU A 66 -8.11 -9.25 11.95
N GLY A 67 -9.43 -9.27 11.88
CA GLY A 67 -10.32 -8.62 12.83
C GLY A 67 -10.77 -7.21 12.41
N ILE A 68 -10.56 -6.83 11.14
CA ILE A 68 -11.15 -5.63 10.56
C ILE A 68 -12.65 -5.88 10.37
N ASP A 69 -13.46 -4.95 10.86
CA ASP A 69 -14.92 -5.03 10.89
C ASP A 69 -15.55 -4.50 9.59
N ALA A 70 -14.92 -3.49 8.97
CA ALA A 70 -15.41 -2.93 7.72
C ALA A 70 -14.32 -2.31 6.84
N PHE A 71 -14.54 -2.29 5.53
CA PHE A 71 -13.82 -1.37 4.66
C PHE A 71 -14.53 -0.02 4.55
N ALA A 72 -13.76 1.07 4.69
CA ALA A 72 -14.15 2.42 4.32
C ALA A 72 -13.89 2.61 2.83
N LEU A 73 -14.93 2.46 1.99
CA LEU A 73 -14.81 2.53 0.54
C LEU A 73 -14.67 3.99 0.12
N ASN A 74 -13.44 4.41 -0.14
CA ASN A 74 -13.11 5.75 -0.63
C ASN A 74 -13.57 5.92 -2.06
N ILE A 75 -14.41 6.93 -2.30
CA ILE A 75 -14.96 7.21 -3.63
C ILE A 75 -14.72 8.65 -4.07
N GLY A 76 -14.29 8.79 -5.32
CA GLY A 76 -14.42 10.01 -6.10
C GLY A 76 -15.69 10.00 -6.94
N VAL A 77 -15.62 10.62 -8.12
CA VAL A 77 -16.74 10.73 -9.09
C VAL A 77 -16.50 9.95 -10.38
N ASP A 78 -15.61 8.96 -10.34
CA ASP A 78 -15.23 8.16 -11.49
C ASP A 78 -16.44 7.46 -12.14
N PRO A 79 -16.44 7.27 -13.47
CA PRO A 79 -17.57 6.68 -14.19
C PRO A 79 -17.85 5.22 -13.80
N TYR A 80 -16.86 4.52 -13.23
CA TYR A 80 -17.00 3.13 -12.75
C TYR A 80 -17.33 3.02 -11.26
N THR A 81 -17.40 4.14 -10.51
CA THR A 81 -17.62 4.14 -9.05
C THR A 81 -18.82 3.30 -8.65
N ASP A 82 -19.97 3.48 -9.31
CA ASP A 82 -21.18 2.74 -8.97
C ASP A 82 -21.09 1.25 -9.30
N ALA A 83 -20.44 0.90 -10.42
CA ALA A 83 -20.19 -0.50 -10.72
C ALA A 83 -19.33 -1.14 -9.62
N GLN A 84 -18.23 -0.51 -9.24
CA GLN A 84 -17.32 -1.04 -8.23
C GLN A 84 -17.92 -1.08 -6.82
N LEU A 85 -18.70 -0.07 -6.43
CA LEU A 85 -19.45 -0.09 -5.17
C LEU A 85 -20.44 -1.26 -5.13
N ASN A 86 -21.21 -1.50 -6.20
CA ASN A 86 -22.14 -2.62 -6.25
C ASN A 86 -21.42 -3.97 -6.07
N LEU A 87 -20.27 -4.16 -6.73
CA LEU A 87 -19.45 -5.37 -6.59
C LEU A 87 -18.89 -5.52 -5.16
N ALA A 88 -18.35 -4.44 -4.58
CA ALA A 88 -17.78 -4.43 -3.24
C ALA A 88 -18.84 -4.72 -2.16
N TYR A 89 -20.01 -4.07 -2.22
CA TYR A 89 -21.12 -4.32 -1.29
C TYR A 89 -21.64 -5.75 -1.40
N GLN A 90 -21.75 -6.30 -2.62
CA GLN A 90 -22.17 -7.68 -2.82
C GLN A 90 -21.13 -8.67 -2.26
N SER A 91 -19.84 -8.44 -2.49
CA SER A 91 -18.77 -9.30 -1.95
C SER A 91 -18.74 -9.23 -0.42
N ALA A 92 -18.87 -8.04 0.16
CA ALA A 92 -18.95 -7.89 1.61
C ALA A 92 -20.12 -8.68 2.20
N ALA A 93 -21.29 -8.65 1.55
CA ALA A 93 -22.46 -9.44 1.95
C ALA A 93 -22.17 -10.95 1.85
N ASN A 94 -21.56 -11.39 0.75
CA ASN A 94 -21.22 -12.80 0.52
C ASN A 94 -20.24 -13.36 1.56
N ASN A 95 -19.34 -12.52 2.08
CA ASN A 95 -18.27 -12.93 3.01
C ASN A 95 -18.56 -12.55 4.48
N GLY A 96 -19.75 -12.02 4.76
CA GLY A 96 -20.14 -11.56 6.09
C GLY A 96 -19.20 -10.47 6.65
N MET A 97 -18.73 -9.59 5.76
CA MET A 97 -18.00 -8.36 6.08
C MET A 97 -18.95 -7.16 6.01
N LYS A 98 -18.56 -6.06 6.63
CA LYS A 98 -19.24 -4.78 6.46
C LYS A 98 -18.43 -3.83 5.58
N VAL A 99 -19.13 -2.86 5.02
CA VAL A 99 -18.54 -1.75 4.27
C VAL A 99 -19.33 -0.47 4.55
N PHE A 100 -18.70 0.68 4.36
CA PHE A 100 -19.37 1.97 4.32
C PHE A 100 -18.67 2.90 3.33
N ILE A 101 -19.37 3.94 2.90
CA ILE A 101 -18.81 4.93 1.97
C ILE A 101 -18.00 5.96 2.73
N SER A 102 -16.79 6.24 2.22
CA SER A 102 -15.96 7.40 2.55
C SER A 102 -15.90 8.32 1.32
N PHE A 103 -16.53 9.49 1.39
CA PHE A 103 -16.51 10.45 0.27
C PHE A 103 -15.18 11.21 0.19
N ASP A 104 -14.56 11.28 -0.97
CA ASP A 104 -13.35 12.08 -1.17
C ASP A 104 -13.69 13.50 -1.66
N PHE A 105 -13.51 14.50 -0.81
CA PHE A 105 -13.77 15.91 -1.13
C PHE A 105 -12.68 16.61 -1.95
N ASN A 106 -11.67 15.88 -2.43
CA ASN A 106 -10.92 16.32 -3.61
C ASN A 106 -11.76 16.25 -4.89
N TRP A 107 -12.80 15.40 -4.90
CA TRP A 107 -13.71 15.20 -6.04
C TRP A 107 -15.14 15.69 -5.77
N TYR A 108 -15.59 15.55 -4.53
CA TYR A 108 -16.84 16.14 -4.05
C TYR A 108 -16.63 17.57 -3.56
N HIS A 109 -17.71 18.36 -3.50
CA HIS A 109 -17.66 19.75 -3.03
C HIS A 109 -18.62 19.99 -1.87
N THR A 110 -18.30 20.94 -0.99
CA THR A 110 -19.04 21.20 0.25
C THR A 110 -20.45 21.75 0.02
N ASN A 111 -20.74 22.29 -1.17
CA ASN A 111 -22.08 22.69 -1.59
C ASN A 111 -22.94 21.52 -2.13
N GLN A 112 -22.43 20.29 -2.14
CA GLN A 112 -23.09 19.10 -2.71
C GLN A 112 -23.72 18.18 -1.64
N ALA A 113 -24.26 18.74 -0.56
CA ALA A 113 -24.85 17.96 0.53
C ALA A 113 -26.01 17.03 0.06
N VAL A 114 -26.75 17.44 -0.98
CA VAL A 114 -27.87 16.66 -1.54
C VAL A 114 -27.34 15.48 -2.35
N GLU A 115 -26.29 15.67 -3.13
CA GLU A 115 -25.65 14.64 -3.95
C GLU A 115 -25.00 13.57 -3.05
N VAL A 116 -24.30 13.99 -2.00
CA VAL A 116 -23.77 13.09 -0.96
C VAL A 116 -24.92 12.30 -0.31
N ALA A 117 -26.02 12.97 0.07
CA ALA A 117 -27.20 12.31 0.63
C ALA A 117 -27.82 11.27 -0.34
N ASN A 118 -27.90 11.60 -1.62
CA ASN A 118 -28.42 10.71 -2.66
C ASN A 118 -27.55 9.46 -2.81
N LYS A 119 -26.22 9.62 -2.77
CA LYS A 119 -25.29 8.49 -2.80
C LYS A 119 -25.44 7.60 -1.57
N ILE A 120 -25.57 8.17 -0.37
CA ILE A 120 -25.85 7.39 0.85
C ILE A 120 -27.15 6.58 0.70
N LYS A 121 -28.23 7.21 0.23
CA LYS A 121 -29.54 6.54 0.05
C LYS A 121 -29.47 5.34 -0.88
N GLN A 122 -28.63 5.39 -1.91
CA GLN A 122 -28.45 4.30 -2.88
C GLN A 122 -27.92 3.01 -2.24
N TYR A 123 -27.03 3.12 -1.25
CA TYR A 123 -26.33 1.96 -0.67
C TYR A 123 -26.75 1.63 0.77
N MET A 124 -27.39 2.55 1.49
CA MET A 124 -27.64 2.41 2.93
C MET A 124 -28.46 1.16 3.31
N ASN A 125 -29.34 0.68 2.44
CA ASN A 125 -30.20 -0.47 2.73
C ASN A 125 -29.61 -1.81 2.25
N LEU A 126 -28.39 -1.81 1.70
CA LEU A 126 -27.73 -3.04 1.27
C LEU A 126 -27.27 -3.88 2.48
N PRO A 127 -27.28 -5.22 2.40
CA PRO A 127 -27.02 -6.10 3.55
C PRO A 127 -25.66 -5.88 4.25
N ALA A 128 -24.66 -5.46 3.49
CA ALA A 128 -23.30 -5.25 4.00
C ALA A 128 -23.04 -3.83 4.54
N GLN A 129 -23.99 -2.90 4.44
CA GLN A 129 -23.82 -1.57 5.02
C GLN A 129 -23.52 -1.66 6.52
N LEU A 130 -22.47 -0.97 6.97
CA LEU A 130 -22.16 -0.83 8.39
C LEU A 130 -23.20 0.07 9.07
N TYR A 131 -23.69 -0.39 10.21
CA TYR A 131 -24.52 0.38 11.12
C TYR A 131 -23.85 0.46 12.49
N VAL A 132 -23.83 1.64 13.09
CA VAL A 132 -23.37 1.90 14.46
C VAL A 132 -24.50 2.58 15.19
N GLU A 133 -24.88 2.08 16.37
CA GLU A 133 -26.02 2.61 17.14
C GLU A 133 -27.32 2.68 16.33
N ASN A 134 -27.55 1.69 15.45
CA ASN A 134 -28.66 1.63 14.49
C ASN A 134 -28.68 2.76 13.44
N LYS A 135 -27.63 3.57 13.35
CA LYS A 135 -27.45 4.62 12.33
C LYS A 135 -26.56 4.13 11.19
N VAL A 136 -26.82 4.59 9.97
CA VAL A 136 -25.99 4.29 8.80
C VAL A 136 -24.62 4.94 8.98
N PHE A 137 -23.54 4.16 9.04
CA PHE A 137 -22.20 4.71 9.18
C PHE A 137 -21.68 5.27 7.85
N VAL A 138 -21.16 6.49 7.87
CA VAL A 138 -20.62 7.20 6.70
C VAL A 138 -19.45 8.08 7.13
N SER A 139 -18.40 8.15 6.31
CA SER A 139 -17.25 9.05 6.53
C SER A 139 -16.92 9.86 5.28
N SER A 140 -15.86 10.66 5.36
CA SER A 140 -15.26 11.35 4.22
C SER A 140 -13.78 11.62 4.47
N PHE A 141 -13.01 11.74 3.39
CA PHE A 141 -11.72 12.43 3.38
C PHE A 141 -11.98 13.91 3.13
N ALA A 142 -11.55 14.79 4.06
CA ALA A 142 -11.91 16.21 4.08
C ALA A 142 -13.44 16.45 4.02
N GLY A 143 -13.85 17.62 3.53
CA GLY A 143 -15.25 18.06 3.41
C GLY A 143 -15.65 19.14 4.42
N ASP A 144 -14.67 19.79 5.06
CA ASP A 144 -14.85 20.91 5.96
C ASP A 144 -15.77 21.98 5.37
N GLY A 145 -16.92 22.20 6.01
CA GLY A 145 -17.94 23.14 5.54
C GLY A 145 -19.10 22.52 4.77
N LEU A 146 -19.14 21.19 4.60
CA LEU A 146 -20.36 20.50 4.15
C LEU A 146 -21.55 20.87 5.03
N ASP A 147 -22.70 21.19 4.42
CA ASP A 147 -23.95 21.42 5.15
C ASP A 147 -24.51 20.11 5.71
N VAL A 148 -24.01 19.72 6.89
CA VAL A 148 -24.41 18.49 7.59
C VAL A 148 -25.90 18.48 7.95
N PRO A 149 -26.53 19.58 8.42
CA PRO A 149 -27.98 19.66 8.55
C PRO A 149 -28.74 19.31 7.26
N ALA A 150 -28.35 19.90 6.12
CA ALA A 150 -28.97 19.59 4.83
C ALA A 150 -28.72 18.14 4.40
N LEU A 151 -27.51 17.61 4.60
CA LEU A 151 -27.18 16.20 4.38
C LEU A 151 -28.16 15.29 5.14
N ARG A 152 -28.30 15.49 6.46
CA ARG A 152 -29.20 14.69 7.30
C ARG A 152 -30.66 14.79 6.86
N ALA A 153 -31.13 16.00 6.55
CA ALA A 153 -32.49 16.23 6.08
C ALA A 153 -32.79 15.48 4.78
N ASN A 154 -31.80 15.35 3.89
CA ASN A 154 -31.96 14.72 2.58
C ASN A 154 -31.74 13.19 2.58
N VAL A 155 -31.03 12.61 3.56
CA VAL A 155 -30.86 11.15 3.64
C VAL A 155 -32.17 10.46 4.05
N GLY A 156 -32.97 11.10 4.92
CA GLY A 156 -34.26 10.53 5.37
C GLY A 156 -34.13 9.33 6.32
N LYS A 157 -32.92 9.06 6.83
CA LYS A 157 -32.59 8.06 7.85
C LYS A 157 -31.46 8.60 8.74
N GLU A 158 -31.40 8.16 9.99
CA GLU A 158 -30.30 8.55 10.87
C GLU A 158 -28.96 8.01 10.37
N ILE A 159 -27.97 8.89 10.31
CA ILE A 159 -26.58 8.58 9.94
C ILE A 159 -25.67 8.80 11.13
N PHE A 160 -24.66 7.94 11.26
CA PHE A 160 -23.47 8.19 12.07
C PHE A 160 -22.43 8.77 11.12
N PHE A 161 -22.33 10.10 11.09
CA PHE A 161 -21.41 10.79 10.19
C PHE A 161 -20.10 11.11 10.90
N ALA A 162 -19.01 10.50 10.43
CA ALA A 162 -17.68 10.63 11.01
C ALA A 162 -16.63 11.02 9.94
N PRO A 163 -16.64 12.28 9.48
CA PRO A 163 -15.73 12.75 8.44
C PRO A 163 -14.31 13.00 8.97
N ASN A 164 -13.36 13.13 8.06
CA ASN A 164 -12.06 13.75 8.30
C ASN A 164 -12.16 15.28 8.18
N PHE A 165 -12.92 15.89 9.09
CA PHE A 165 -12.89 17.34 9.27
C PHE A 165 -11.68 17.74 10.11
N HIS A 166 -11.12 18.91 9.84
CA HIS A 166 -9.86 19.41 10.37
C HIS A 166 -10.12 20.38 11.55
N PRO A 167 -9.77 19.99 12.80
CA PRO A 167 -9.94 20.84 13.98
C PRO A 167 -9.28 22.22 13.85
N GLU A 168 -8.12 22.27 13.22
CA GLU A 168 -7.28 23.47 13.03
C GLU A 168 -7.91 24.51 12.11
N MET A 169 -8.87 24.11 11.27
CA MET A 169 -9.61 25.04 10.39
C MET A 169 -10.82 25.69 11.07
N GLY A 170 -11.07 25.40 12.35
CA GLY A 170 -12.23 25.94 13.07
C GLY A 170 -13.57 25.33 12.62
N THR A 171 -13.54 24.15 12.00
CA THR A 171 -14.72 23.43 11.54
C THR A 171 -15.65 23.09 12.71
N ASN A 172 -16.96 23.11 12.48
CA ASN A 172 -17.94 22.85 13.53
C ASN A 172 -18.16 21.34 13.78
N PHE A 173 -17.52 20.80 14.81
CA PHE A 173 -17.66 19.40 15.24
C PHE A 173 -18.99 19.13 15.99
N GLY A 174 -19.79 20.16 16.25
CA GLY A 174 -21.11 20.03 16.89
C GLY A 174 -22.11 19.23 16.05
N THR A 175 -21.98 19.24 14.73
CA THR A 175 -22.97 18.66 13.78
C THR A 175 -22.71 17.20 13.38
N ILE A 176 -21.52 16.67 13.69
CA ILE A 176 -21.07 15.31 13.33
C ILE A 176 -21.19 14.34 14.53
N ASP A 177 -21.21 13.02 14.29
CA ASP A 177 -21.30 12.01 15.36
C ASP A 177 -19.93 11.54 15.85
N GLY A 178 -18.90 11.63 15.01
CA GLY A 178 -17.51 11.34 15.33
C GLY A 178 -16.60 12.02 14.31
N ALA A 179 -15.29 11.77 14.36
CA ALA A 179 -14.37 12.25 13.32
C ALA A 179 -13.19 11.31 13.12
N LEU A 180 -12.76 11.21 11.86
CA LEU A 180 -11.54 10.53 11.44
C LEU A 180 -10.37 11.52 11.45
N ASN A 181 -9.34 11.24 12.24
CA ASN A 181 -8.06 11.88 11.99
C ASN A 181 -7.35 11.10 10.87
N TRP A 182 -7.03 11.76 9.77
CA TRP A 182 -6.26 11.17 8.66
C TRP A 182 -4.77 11.10 8.95
N MET A 183 -4.27 11.96 9.84
CA MET A 183 -2.85 12.23 10.00
C MET A 183 -2.16 11.14 10.81
N ALA A 184 -1.85 10.04 10.12
CA ALA A 184 -1.24 8.84 10.69
C ALA A 184 0.27 8.93 10.89
N TRP A 185 0.91 10.00 10.40
CA TRP A 185 2.36 10.19 10.41
C TRP A 185 2.77 11.57 10.96
N PRO A 186 3.97 11.69 11.55
CA PRO A 186 4.55 12.99 11.85
C PRO A 186 4.67 13.87 10.60
N ASN A 187 4.25 15.12 10.71
CA ASN A 187 4.10 16.03 9.56
C ASN A 187 4.36 17.49 10.00
N ASN A 188 4.20 18.47 9.12
CA ASN A 188 4.38 19.89 9.44
C ASN A 188 3.08 20.64 9.81
N GLY A 189 1.93 19.96 9.85
CA GLY A 189 0.59 20.52 10.04
C GLY A 189 -0.18 20.81 8.74
N ASP A 190 0.45 20.69 7.56
CA ASP A 190 -0.18 20.94 6.24
C ASP A 190 -0.14 19.68 5.35
N ASN A 191 -0.15 18.50 5.95
CA ASN A 191 -0.03 17.22 5.24
C ASN A 191 1.25 17.17 4.37
N LYS A 192 2.39 17.59 4.93
CA LYS A 192 3.74 17.52 4.32
C LYS A 192 4.78 17.11 5.35
N ALA A 193 5.91 16.61 4.85
CA ALA A 193 7.03 16.21 5.70
C ALA A 193 7.39 17.32 6.71
N PRO A 194 7.80 16.98 7.94
CA PRO A 194 8.22 17.98 8.92
C PRO A 194 9.27 18.94 8.37
N THR A 195 9.20 20.21 8.73
CA THR A 195 10.18 21.23 8.35
C THR A 195 10.80 21.88 9.59
N ALA A 196 11.86 22.66 9.40
CA ALA A 196 12.48 23.42 10.48
C ALA A 196 11.43 24.35 11.13
N GLY A 197 11.09 24.08 12.39
CA GLY A 197 10.12 24.86 13.17
C GLY A 197 8.66 24.44 13.02
N ARG A 198 8.34 23.43 12.19
CA ARG A 198 6.98 22.87 12.07
C ARG A 198 7.01 21.35 12.12
N HIS A 199 6.56 20.82 13.25
CA HIS A 199 6.43 19.39 13.50
C HIS A 199 5.16 19.15 14.31
N VAL A 200 4.31 18.26 13.81
CA VAL A 200 3.10 17.77 14.46
C VAL A 200 3.21 16.26 14.51
N SER A 201 3.26 15.72 15.71
CA SER A 201 3.24 14.28 15.97
C SER A 201 1.83 13.71 15.80
N VAL A 202 1.72 12.39 15.65
CA VAL A 202 0.42 11.70 15.55
C VAL A 202 -0.40 11.91 16.83
N GLN A 203 0.25 11.91 17.98
CA GLN A 203 -0.36 12.07 19.30
C GLN A 203 -0.87 13.50 19.51
N GLU A 204 -0.16 14.52 19.01
CA GLU A 204 -0.69 15.90 18.99
C GLU A 204 -1.94 16.00 18.12
N GLY A 205 -1.95 15.31 16.97
CA GLY A 205 -3.15 15.14 16.13
C GLY A 205 -4.30 14.47 16.90
N ASP A 206 -4.04 13.35 17.60
CA ASP A 206 -5.03 12.69 18.45
C ASP A 206 -5.63 13.68 19.47
N GLN A 207 -4.79 14.45 20.17
CA GLN A 207 -5.24 15.42 21.16
C GLN A 207 -6.04 16.58 20.54
N ALA A 208 -5.75 16.98 19.30
CA ALA A 208 -6.53 17.99 18.61
C ALA A 208 -7.96 17.48 18.32
N TYR A 209 -8.08 16.27 17.77
CA TYR A 209 -9.38 15.65 17.47
C TYR A 209 -10.18 15.33 18.73
N ILE A 210 -9.56 14.72 19.74
CA ILE A 210 -10.23 14.38 21.02
C ILE A 210 -10.81 15.64 21.67
N ARG A 211 -10.07 16.76 21.66
CA ARG A 211 -10.56 18.05 22.19
C ARG A 211 -11.73 18.59 21.36
N ALA A 212 -11.60 18.60 20.03
CA ALA A 212 -12.66 19.10 19.15
C ALA A 212 -13.95 18.28 19.22
N LEU A 213 -13.83 16.96 19.45
CA LEU A 213 -14.96 16.04 19.57
C LEU A 213 -15.72 16.17 20.89
N ALA A 214 -15.13 16.77 21.94
CA ALA A 214 -15.78 17.04 23.22
C ALA A 214 -16.55 15.84 23.80
N GLY A 215 -15.94 14.64 23.75
CA GLY A 215 -16.51 13.38 24.24
C GLY A 215 -17.23 12.53 23.19
N LYS A 216 -17.38 13.01 21.94
CA LYS A 216 -17.84 12.18 20.82
C LYS A 216 -16.76 11.17 20.38
N PRO A 217 -17.16 10.03 19.76
CA PRO A 217 -16.23 9.04 19.26
C PRO A 217 -15.15 9.57 18.31
N TYR A 218 -13.90 9.20 18.62
CA TYR A 218 -12.72 9.43 17.80
C TYR A 218 -12.37 8.17 16.98
N ILE A 219 -12.08 8.34 15.68
CA ILE A 219 -11.50 7.31 14.84
C ILE A 219 -9.99 7.60 14.71
N ALA A 220 -9.19 6.78 15.38
CA ALA A 220 -7.74 6.93 15.41
C ALA A 220 -7.11 6.34 14.13
N PRO A 221 -6.20 7.07 13.46
CA PRO A 221 -5.46 6.55 12.33
C PRO A 221 -4.34 5.64 12.79
N VAL A 222 -4.12 4.58 12.01
CA VAL A 222 -2.95 3.71 12.12
C VAL A 222 -2.45 3.45 10.70
N SER A 223 -1.18 3.77 10.44
CA SER A 223 -0.56 3.54 9.13
C SER A 223 0.91 3.18 9.28
N PRO A 224 1.46 2.27 8.44
CA PRO A 224 2.84 1.84 8.61
C PRO A 224 3.87 2.78 7.99
N TRP A 225 3.57 3.37 6.84
CA TRP A 225 4.54 4.07 5.99
C TRP A 225 3.86 5.14 5.16
N PHE A 226 4.61 6.07 4.56
CA PHE A 226 4.09 6.92 3.50
C PHE A 226 5.21 7.28 2.54
N PHE A 227 4.96 7.06 1.26
CA PHE A 227 5.84 7.51 0.18
C PHE A 227 5.08 7.59 -1.12
N CYS A 228 5.23 8.69 -1.84
CA CYS A 228 4.75 8.83 -3.22
C CYS A 228 5.85 9.40 -4.11
N HIS A 229 5.91 8.97 -5.37
CA HIS A 229 6.93 9.40 -6.33
C HIS A 229 6.41 9.41 -7.76
N PHE A 230 5.53 10.37 -8.00
CA PHE A 230 4.85 10.63 -9.26
C PHE A 230 5.42 11.90 -9.90
N GLY A 231 6.03 11.75 -11.08
CA GLY A 231 6.54 12.82 -11.92
C GLY A 231 5.53 13.31 -12.97
N PRO A 232 6.00 13.91 -14.08
CA PRO A 232 5.14 14.45 -15.14
C PRO A 232 4.44 13.38 -16.00
N GLU A 233 4.72 12.11 -15.78
CA GLU A 233 4.05 10.98 -16.44
C GLU A 233 2.59 10.77 -16.00
N VAL A 234 2.17 11.40 -14.90
CA VAL A 234 0.78 11.42 -14.44
C VAL A 234 0.29 12.87 -14.25
N PRO A 235 -1.04 13.14 -14.37
CA PRO A 235 -1.59 14.49 -14.19
C PRO A 235 -1.73 14.93 -12.72
N TYR A 236 -1.31 14.09 -11.76
CA TYR A 236 -1.43 14.33 -10.32
C TYR A 236 -0.07 14.14 -9.63
N SER A 237 0.96 14.82 -10.14
CA SER A 237 2.33 14.66 -9.66
C SER A 237 2.46 14.94 -8.15
N LYS A 238 3.26 14.12 -7.47
CA LYS A 238 3.37 14.03 -6.00
C LYS A 238 4.74 13.45 -5.64
N ASN A 239 5.50 14.06 -4.74
CA ASN A 239 6.85 13.57 -4.41
C ASN A 239 7.34 13.89 -2.98
N TRP A 240 6.98 13.06 -2.00
CA TRP A 240 7.46 13.18 -0.62
C TRP A 240 7.35 11.86 0.16
N VAL A 241 7.93 11.86 1.36
CA VAL A 241 7.84 10.81 2.38
C VAL A 241 7.45 11.41 3.73
N PHE A 242 6.82 10.63 4.59
CA PHE A 242 6.68 10.97 6.02
C PHE A 242 7.61 10.11 6.88
N PRO A 243 8.08 10.61 8.04
CA PRO A 243 8.73 9.80 9.05
C PRO A 243 7.89 8.59 9.41
N SER A 244 8.43 7.38 9.19
CA SER A 244 7.66 6.14 9.28
C SER A 244 8.40 4.98 9.96
N ASP A 245 9.72 4.91 9.87
CA ASP A 245 10.65 4.00 10.55
C ASP A 245 10.02 2.92 11.46
N LEU A 246 9.89 3.13 12.79
CA LEU A 246 9.22 2.21 13.73
C LEU A 246 7.74 2.52 13.99
N LEU A 247 7.18 3.51 13.28
CA LEU A 247 5.85 4.09 13.53
C LEU A 247 4.76 3.02 13.60
N TRP A 248 4.76 2.03 12.70
CA TRP A 248 3.74 0.98 12.70
C TRP A 248 3.65 0.25 14.04
N TYR A 249 4.81 -0.13 14.60
CA TYR A 249 4.87 -0.84 15.86
C TYR A 249 4.52 0.06 17.03
N ASP A 250 5.15 1.24 17.11
CA ASP A 250 4.96 2.18 18.20
C ASP A 250 3.49 2.63 18.27
N ARG A 251 2.88 2.89 17.10
CA ARG A 251 1.48 3.27 17.01
C ARG A 251 0.54 2.18 17.51
N TRP A 252 0.78 0.91 17.19
CA TRP A 252 -0.05 -0.18 17.72
C TRP A 252 0.05 -0.30 19.25
N VAL A 253 1.25 -0.11 19.82
CA VAL A 253 1.45 -0.08 21.29
C VAL A 253 0.67 1.09 21.91
N GLU A 254 0.74 2.27 21.31
CA GLU A 254 0.00 3.45 21.76
C GLU A 254 -1.50 3.26 21.71
N ILE A 255 -2.02 2.68 20.63
CA ILE A 255 -3.44 2.43 20.41
C ILE A 255 -4.04 1.55 21.52
N LEU A 256 -3.29 0.56 22.02
CA LEU A 256 -3.74 -0.26 23.15
C LEU A 256 -3.94 0.56 24.43
N THR A 257 -3.16 1.63 24.61
CA THR A 257 -3.28 2.55 25.75
C THR A 257 -4.34 3.62 25.51
N LEU A 258 -4.35 4.24 24.32
CA LEU A 258 -5.31 5.26 23.92
C LEU A 258 -6.74 4.72 23.95
N GLY A 259 -6.91 3.46 23.53
CA GLY A 259 -8.17 2.74 23.57
C GLY A 259 -9.34 3.46 22.90
N PRO A 260 -9.16 4.08 21.71
CA PRO A 260 -10.23 4.83 21.02
C PRO A 260 -11.40 3.89 20.72
N ARG A 261 -12.59 4.45 20.46
CA ARG A 261 -13.74 3.62 20.08
C ARG A 261 -13.57 3.00 18.69
N PHE A 262 -12.94 3.73 17.78
CA PHE A 262 -12.71 3.26 16.42
C PHE A 262 -11.25 3.44 16.02
N ILE A 263 -10.78 2.53 15.17
CA ILE A 263 -9.51 2.63 14.46
C ILE A 263 -9.82 2.62 12.97
N GLU A 264 -9.09 3.39 12.19
CA GLU A 264 -9.02 3.20 10.74
C GLU A 264 -7.56 2.96 10.33
N VAL A 265 -7.32 1.80 9.71
CA VAL A 265 -6.05 1.50 9.06
C VAL A 265 -5.99 2.23 7.72
N VAL A 266 -5.00 3.08 7.57
CA VAL A 266 -4.77 3.90 6.37
C VAL A 266 -3.51 3.34 5.70
N THR A 267 -3.59 2.42 4.74
CA THR A 267 -4.79 1.92 4.04
C THR A 267 -4.69 0.42 3.71
N TRP A 268 -5.76 -0.15 3.17
CA TRP A 268 -5.75 -1.51 2.63
C TRP A 268 -4.97 -1.58 1.31
N ASN A 269 -5.27 -0.71 0.33
CA ASN A 269 -4.79 -0.87 -1.05
C ASN A 269 -4.30 0.43 -1.71
N ASP A 270 -3.91 1.45 -0.96
CA ASP A 270 -3.32 2.64 -1.60
C ASP A 270 -1.83 2.40 -1.88
N TYR A 271 -1.57 1.86 -3.08
CA TYR A 271 -0.22 1.56 -3.57
C TYR A 271 0.56 2.82 -3.95
N GLY A 272 -0.12 3.85 -4.47
CA GLY A 272 0.49 5.12 -4.89
C GLY A 272 1.08 5.97 -3.77
N GLU A 273 0.57 5.81 -2.55
CA GLU A 273 1.12 6.47 -1.36
C GLU A 273 1.88 5.50 -0.43
N ALA A 274 2.13 4.27 -0.93
CA ALA A 274 2.98 3.24 -0.33
C ALA A 274 2.59 2.83 1.12
N HIS A 275 1.33 3.06 1.51
CA HIS A 275 0.84 2.80 2.86
C HIS A 275 -0.21 1.70 2.93
N TYR A 276 -0.31 0.92 1.85
CA TYR A 276 -1.08 -0.32 1.79
C TYR A 276 -0.54 -1.36 2.79
N ILE A 277 -1.45 -2.12 3.40
CA ILE A 277 -1.13 -3.38 4.09
C ILE A 277 -1.69 -4.60 3.35
N GLY A 278 -2.58 -4.39 2.39
CA GLY A 278 -3.16 -5.43 1.55
C GLY A 278 -2.13 -6.04 0.58
N PRO A 279 -2.41 -7.23 0.04
CA PRO A 279 -1.47 -7.95 -0.79
C PRO A 279 -1.34 -7.32 -2.18
N LEU A 280 -0.12 -7.29 -2.72
CA LEU A 280 0.17 -6.87 -4.10
C LEU A 280 -0.64 -7.67 -5.15
N SER A 281 -0.96 -8.91 -4.81
CA SER A 281 -1.78 -9.79 -5.65
C SER A 281 -3.26 -9.43 -5.69
N SER A 282 -3.73 -8.49 -4.86
CA SER A 282 -5.08 -7.93 -4.92
C SER A 282 -5.28 -7.19 -6.24
N SER A 283 -6.35 -7.51 -6.97
CA SER A 283 -6.56 -6.99 -8.32
C SER A 283 -6.81 -5.47 -8.31
N HIS A 284 -6.03 -4.73 -9.10
CA HIS A 284 -6.17 -3.27 -9.27
C HIS A 284 -5.55 -2.83 -10.61
N THR A 285 -5.95 -1.66 -11.09
CA THR A 285 -5.27 -0.95 -12.19
C THR A 285 -4.07 -0.18 -11.66
N ASP A 286 -3.04 -0.06 -12.49
CA ASP A 286 -1.84 0.72 -12.20
C ASP A 286 -2.11 2.23 -12.30
N ASP A 287 -1.99 2.94 -11.18
CA ASP A 287 -2.06 4.41 -11.08
C ASP A 287 -0.72 5.10 -11.41
N GLY A 288 0.29 4.34 -11.86
CA GLY A 288 1.64 4.81 -12.13
C GLY A 288 2.63 4.49 -11.00
N SER A 289 2.15 3.87 -9.91
CA SER A 289 2.98 3.50 -8.75
C SER A 289 3.77 2.21 -8.93
N SER A 290 3.39 1.36 -9.88
CA SER A 290 3.96 0.01 -10.00
C SER A 290 5.50 -0.02 -10.13
N LYS A 291 6.11 1.02 -10.69
CA LYS A 291 7.57 1.20 -10.79
C LYS A 291 8.31 1.29 -9.45
N TYR A 292 7.62 1.71 -8.39
CA TYR A 292 8.14 1.75 -7.03
C TYR A 292 7.35 0.86 -6.05
N VAL A 293 6.42 0.03 -6.54
CA VAL A 293 5.63 -0.94 -5.75
C VAL A 293 5.98 -2.39 -6.09
N ASN A 294 6.39 -2.67 -7.33
CA ASN A 294 6.76 -4.01 -7.74
C ASN A 294 7.84 -4.59 -6.82
N ASP A 295 7.67 -5.85 -6.42
CA ASP A 295 8.57 -6.57 -5.52
C ASP A 295 8.72 -5.97 -4.10
N LEU A 296 7.70 -5.24 -3.62
CA LEU A 296 7.68 -4.63 -2.27
C LEU A 296 6.39 -5.00 -1.52
N PRO A 297 6.21 -6.28 -1.14
CA PRO A 297 5.03 -6.70 -0.39
C PRO A 297 5.04 -6.14 1.04
N HIS A 298 3.85 -5.84 1.56
CA HIS A 298 3.63 -5.30 2.91
C HIS A 298 2.95 -6.28 3.89
N GLY A 299 2.84 -7.56 3.51
CA GLY A 299 2.13 -8.58 4.29
C GLY A 299 2.67 -8.80 5.71
N GLY A 300 3.96 -8.52 5.98
CA GLY A 300 4.52 -8.63 7.33
C GLY A 300 3.88 -7.65 8.31
N TRP A 301 3.55 -6.43 7.86
CA TRP A 301 2.84 -5.45 8.68
C TRP A 301 1.39 -5.86 8.95
N MET A 302 0.75 -6.46 7.95
CA MET A 302 -0.60 -7.03 8.08
C MET A 302 -0.64 -8.12 9.16
N ASP A 303 0.28 -9.09 9.09
CA ASP A 303 0.36 -10.20 10.06
C ASP A 303 0.79 -9.71 11.46
N MET A 304 1.64 -8.68 11.53
CA MET A 304 2.02 -8.04 12.79
C MET A 304 0.82 -7.42 13.50
N ALA A 305 -0.10 -6.79 12.77
CA ALA A 305 -1.25 -6.09 13.34
C ALA A 305 -2.30 -7.03 13.96
N LYS A 306 -2.40 -8.28 13.49
CA LYS A 306 -3.42 -9.24 13.91
C LYS A 306 -3.56 -9.41 15.44
N PRO A 307 -2.49 -9.71 16.21
CA PRO A 307 -2.61 -9.81 17.67
C PRO A 307 -2.91 -8.46 18.34
N PHE A 308 -2.46 -7.33 17.78
CA PHE A 308 -2.79 -6.00 18.31
C PHE A 308 -4.26 -5.65 18.11
N ILE A 309 -4.84 -5.94 16.95
CA ILE A 309 -6.28 -5.78 16.70
C ILE A 309 -7.08 -6.64 17.69
N ALA A 310 -6.68 -7.89 17.91
CA ALA A 310 -7.34 -8.76 18.87
C ALA A 310 -7.27 -8.21 20.31
N ALA A 311 -6.10 -7.74 20.74
CA ALA A 311 -5.90 -7.11 22.05
C ALA A 311 -6.75 -5.83 22.20
N TYR A 312 -6.73 -4.98 21.19
CA TYR A 312 -7.53 -3.74 21.14
C TYR A 312 -9.02 -4.03 21.29
N LYS A 313 -9.57 -4.98 20.51
CA LYS A 313 -10.99 -5.36 20.56
C LYS A 313 -11.37 -5.98 21.90
N ALA A 314 -10.44 -6.62 22.58
CA ALA A 314 -10.64 -7.19 23.92
C ALA A 314 -10.57 -6.16 25.06
N GLY A 315 -10.15 -4.92 24.78
CA GLY A 315 -9.94 -3.92 25.83
C GLY A 315 -8.58 -4.01 26.52
N ALA A 316 -7.66 -4.82 25.98
CA ALA A 316 -6.36 -5.04 26.61
C ALA A 316 -5.39 -3.88 26.31
N THR A 317 -4.50 -3.62 27.26
CA THR A 317 -3.41 -2.62 27.16
C THR A 317 -2.05 -3.28 26.83
N SER A 318 -2.02 -4.60 26.68
CA SER A 318 -0.87 -5.37 26.22
C SER A 318 -1.32 -6.43 25.21
N VAL A 319 -0.45 -6.70 24.24
CA VAL A 319 -0.65 -7.68 23.17
C VAL A 319 -0.25 -9.11 23.57
N ASP A 320 0.50 -9.29 24.67
CA ASP A 320 1.21 -10.54 24.98
C ASP A 320 0.32 -11.78 24.97
N SER A 321 -0.87 -11.70 25.57
CA SER A 321 -1.82 -12.82 25.64
C SER A 321 -2.53 -13.14 24.31
N PHE A 322 -2.36 -12.28 23.31
CA PHE A 322 -2.97 -12.40 21.97
C PHE A 322 -1.99 -12.90 20.92
N ILE A 323 -0.71 -13.07 21.26
CA ILE A 323 0.30 -13.68 20.38
C ILE A 323 -0.01 -15.18 20.26
N GLN A 324 -0.60 -15.59 19.13
CA GLN A 324 -0.90 -16.99 18.83
C GLN A 324 0.22 -17.69 18.06
N ASP A 325 0.92 -16.96 17.20
CA ASP A 325 2.01 -17.46 16.39
C ASP A 325 3.25 -16.62 16.67
N GLU A 326 4.40 -17.27 16.88
CA GLU A 326 5.65 -16.57 17.08
C GLU A 326 6.23 -16.17 15.72
N GLN A 327 6.65 -14.93 15.58
CA GLN A 327 7.21 -14.41 14.34
C GLN A 327 8.22 -13.29 14.57
N VAL A 328 9.07 -13.07 13.57
CA VAL A 328 9.92 -11.89 13.46
C VAL A 328 9.53 -11.18 12.18
N VAL A 329 8.99 -9.97 12.29
CA VAL A 329 8.62 -9.10 11.17
C VAL A 329 9.74 -8.09 10.96
N TYR A 330 10.11 -7.81 9.72
CA TYR A 330 11.19 -6.90 9.40
C TYR A 330 10.88 -6.06 8.16
N TRP A 331 11.46 -4.87 8.10
CA TRP A 331 11.36 -4.01 6.92
C TRP A 331 12.55 -3.08 6.77
N TYR A 332 12.75 -2.62 5.54
CA TYR A 332 13.81 -1.70 5.15
C TYR A 332 13.57 -1.16 3.75
N ARG A 333 14.18 -0.01 3.43
CA ARG A 333 14.22 0.50 2.06
C ARG A 333 15.15 -0.34 1.17
N PRO A 334 14.86 -0.46 -0.13
CA PRO A 334 15.69 -1.24 -1.05
C PRO A 334 17.08 -0.64 -1.29
N THR A 335 17.27 0.65 -0.98
CA THR A 335 18.53 1.38 -1.17
C THR A 335 18.81 2.34 -0.02
N PRO A 336 20.08 2.69 0.25
CA PRO A 336 20.43 3.78 1.16
C PRO A 336 19.78 5.11 0.74
N ARG A 337 19.32 5.91 1.70
CA ARG A 337 18.62 7.19 1.43
C ARG A 337 19.47 8.21 0.67
N ALA A 338 20.79 8.13 0.86
CA ALA A 338 21.74 9.07 0.29
C ALA A 338 22.17 8.71 -1.14
N LEU A 339 21.83 7.51 -1.63
CA LEU A 339 22.11 7.07 -3.00
C LEU A 339 21.62 8.13 -3.98
N ASN A 340 22.42 8.50 -4.98
CA ASN A 340 22.05 9.53 -5.95
C ASN A 340 21.48 8.91 -7.24
N CYS A 341 20.23 9.23 -7.55
CA CYS A 341 19.52 8.80 -8.76
C CYS A 341 19.19 9.95 -9.72
N ASP A 342 19.68 11.16 -9.47
CA ASP A 342 19.30 12.40 -10.16
C ASP A 342 19.35 12.29 -11.69
N ALA A 343 20.37 11.62 -12.22
CA ALA A 343 20.58 11.51 -13.67
C ALA A 343 19.47 10.74 -14.39
N THR A 344 18.78 9.83 -13.69
CA THR A 344 17.80 8.91 -14.27
C THR A 344 16.41 9.02 -13.64
N ASP A 345 16.28 9.80 -12.58
CA ASP A 345 15.05 9.90 -11.81
C ASP A 345 13.97 10.75 -12.51
N THR A 346 12.71 10.38 -12.32
CA THR A 346 11.57 10.98 -13.03
C THR A 346 11.14 12.33 -12.45
N CYS A 347 11.36 12.56 -11.15
CA CYS A 347 10.96 13.78 -10.46
C CYS A 347 12.00 14.90 -10.48
N MET A 348 13.08 14.73 -11.26
CA MET A 348 14.14 15.74 -11.44
C MET A 348 13.81 16.82 -12.49
N VAL A 349 12.53 16.96 -12.83
CA VAL A 349 12.01 17.94 -13.78
C VAL A 349 10.73 18.58 -13.23
N THR A 350 10.27 19.67 -13.84
CA THR A 350 8.99 20.29 -13.48
C THR A 350 7.82 19.37 -13.87
N ALA A 351 6.77 19.37 -13.05
CA ALA A 351 5.52 18.64 -13.31
C ALA A 351 4.32 19.49 -12.81
N ASP A 352 3.10 18.99 -12.97
CA ASP A 352 1.92 19.66 -12.42
C ASP A 352 2.05 19.76 -10.90
N ASN A 353 1.89 20.97 -10.36
CA ASN A 353 1.91 21.23 -8.93
C ASN A 353 0.73 22.10 -8.49
N SER A 354 -0.38 22.04 -9.22
CA SER A 354 -1.63 22.73 -8.86
C SER A 354 -2.13 22.36 -7.45
N SER A 355 -1.83 21.14 -6.99
CA SER A 355 -2.15 20.66 -5.64
C SER A 355 -1.15 21.09 -4.55
N GLY A 356 0.03 21.62 -4.92
CA GLY A 356 1.12 21.91 -3.98
C GLY A 356 1.82 20.66 -3.41
N ASN A 357 1.60 19.49 -4.01
CA ASN A 357 2.10 18.20 -3.53
C ASN A 357 3.35 17.70 -4.29
N TYR A 358 3.77 18.37 -5.35
CA TYR A 358 4.95 18.01 -6.12
C TYR A 358 6.18 18.83 -5.69
N PHE A 359 7.21 18.13 -5.22
CA PHE A 359 8.52 18.70 -4.91
C PHE A 359 9.52 18.19 -5.94
N MET A 360 10.01 19.05 -6.82
CA MET A 360 11.02 18.66 -7.81
C MET A 360 12.32 18.27 -7.11
N GLY A 361 12.80 17.05 -7.37
CA GLY A 361 14.02 16.52 -6.76
C GLY A 361 13.85 15.12 -6.17
N ARG A 362 14.76 14.76 -5.28
CA ARG A 362 14.58 13.64 -4.34
C ARG A 362 13.33 13.88 -3.49
N PRO A 363 12.57 12.83 -3.09
CA PRO A 363 11.33 12.99 -2.32
C PRO A 363 11.51 13.93 -1.12
N ASN A 364 10.65 14.93 -0.99
CA ASN A 364 10.71 15.84 0.16
C ASN A 364 10.57 15.05 1.48
N GLY A 365 11.39 15.35 2.47
CA GLY A 365 11.41 14.64 3.76
C GLY A 365 12.34 13.43 3.83
N TRP A 366 13.04 13.06 2.75
CA TRP A 366 13.93 11.90 2.70
C TRP A 366 15.01 11.90 3.80
N GLU A 367 15.42 13.07 4.29
CA GLU A 367 16.41 13.24 5.36
C GLU A 367 15.94 12.69 6.71
N THR A 368 14.63 12.59 6.90
CA THR A 368 14.02 12.10 8.13
C THR A 368 14.07 10.57 8.25
N MET A 369 14.31 9.88 7.14
CA MET A 369 14.23 8.43 7.07
C MET A 369 15.57 7.79 7.45
N GLU A 370 15.60 6.85 8.39
CA GLU A 370 16.87 6.20 8.80
C GLU A 370 17.37 5.15 7.81
N ASP A 371 18.69 5.02 7.63
CA ASP A 371 19.32 3.89 6.94
C ASP A 371 19.45 2.69 7.90
N SER A 372 18.32 2.05 8.15
CA SER A 372 18.17 0.97 9.13
C SER A 372 17.37 -0.22 8.58
N VAL A 373 17.63 -1.40 9.14
CA VAL A 373 16.75 -2.57 9.10
C VAL A 373 15.99 -2.62 10.41
N PHE A 374 14.67 -2.48 10.32
CA PHE A 374 13.76 -2.50 11.45
C PHE A 374 13.24 -3.91 11.66
N VAL A 375 13.14 -4.34 12.92
CA VAL A 375 12.75 -5.70 13.27
C VAL A 375 11.84 -5.69 14.48
N VAL A 376 10.73 -6.41 14.42
CA VAL A 376 9.83 -6.64 15.56
C VAL A 376 9.71 -8.13 15.80
N SER A 377 10.03 -8.58 17.01
CA SER A 377 9.76 -9.95 17.45
C SER A 377 8.42 -10.01 18.17
N LEU A 378 7.60 -11.02 17.87
CA LEU A 378 6.38 -11.36 18.58
C LEU A 378 6.54 -12.77 19.13
N LEU A 379 6.80 -12.90 20.44
CA LEU A 379 7.24 -14.14 21.07
C LEU A 379 6.34 -14.54 22.24
N LYS A 380 6.10 -15.83 22.42
CA LYS A 380 5.44 -16.42 23.60
C LYS A 380 6.43 -16.71 24.74
N SER A 381 7.70 -16.87 24.40
CA SER A 381 8.78 -17.12 25.37
C SER A 381 10.07 -16.42 24.95
N PRO A 382 10.94 -16.01 25.89
CA PRO A 382 12.19 -15.34 25.56
C PRO A 382 13.07 -16.14 24.59
N ALA A 383 13.86 -15.44 23.79
CA ALA A 383 14.79 -16.02 22.82
C ALA A 383 15.98 -15.09 22.56
N THR A 384 16.97 -15.58 21.84
CA THR A 384 18.04 -14.77 21.26
C THR A 384 17.73 -14.52 19.79
N LEU A 385 17.66 -13.25 19.41
CA LEU A 385 17.47 -12.83 18.02
C LEU A 385 18.81 -12.39 17.43
N ILE A 386 19.24 -13.02 16.35
CA ILE A 386 20.43 -12.64 15.58
C ILE A 386 19.95 -12.05 14.26
N VAL A 387 20.43 -10.85 13.94
CA VAL A 387 20.10 -10.14 12.70
C VAL A 387 21.39 -9.81 11.97
N ASN A 388 21.49 -10.23 10.72
CA ASN A 388 22.56 -9.83 9.80
C ASN A 388 22.00 -8.90 8.74
N SER A 389 22.71 -7.81 8.49
CA SER A 389 22.37 -6.79 7.50
C SER A 389 23.60 -6.45 6.67
N GLY A 390 23.73 -7.06 5.49
CA GLY A 390 24.98 -7.09 4.75
C GLY A 390 26.12 -7.65 5.61
N ASN A 391 27.14 -6.82 5.87
CA ASN A 391 28.27 -7.17 6.75
C ASN A 391 28.04 -6.82 8.24
N ASN A 392 26.91 -6.20 8.58
CA ASN A 392 26.57 -5.90 9.97
C ASN A 392 25.93 -7.13 10.63
N GLN A 393 26.28 -7.39 11.89
CA GLN A 393 25.61 -8.38 12.73
C GLN A 393 25.26 -7.78 14.08
N LYS A 394 24.04 -8.06 14.56
CA LYS A 394 23.59 -7.73 15.91
C LYS A 394 22.92 -8.94 16.55
N VAL A 395 23.12 -9.08 17.85
CA VAL A 395 22.52 -10.13 18.68
C VAL A 395 21.73 -9.44 19.80
N PHE A 396 20.47 -9.80 19.94
CA PHE A 396 19.54 -9.24 20.90
C PHE A 396 18.99 -10.33 21.82
N ASN A 397 18.79 -9.97 23.08
CA ASN A 397 17.93 -10.74 23.96
C ASN A 397 16.48 -10.27 23.70
N ALA A 398 15.65 -11.16 23.19
CA ALA A 398 14.25 -10.89 22.90
C ALA A 398 13.36 -11.49 23.99
N PRO A 399 12.64 -10.67 24.78
CA PRO A 399 11.73 -11.17 25.80
C PRO A 399 10.48 -11.82 25.17
N ALA A 400 9.67 -12.48 26.00
CA ALA A 400 8.28 -12.77 25.60
C ALA A 400 7.50 -11.46 25.43
N GLY A 401 6.45 -11.50 24.61
CA GLY A 401 5.71 -10.32 24.18
C GLY A 401 6.25 -9.77 22.86
N THR A 402 6.09 -8.46 22.67
CA THR A 402 6.61 -7.77 21.49
C THR A 402 7.81 -6.89 21.82
N SER A 403 8.76 -6.77 20.89
CA SER A 403 9.92 -5.89 21.04
C SER A 403 10.42 -5.46 19.67
N SER A 404 10.78 -4.18 19.54
CA SER A 404 11.38 -3.61 18.34
C SER A 404 12.90 -3.48 18.46
N TYR A 405 13.59 -3.59 17.33
CA TYR A 405 15.03 -3.47 17.19
C TYR A 405 15.38 -2.75 15.89
N THR A 406 16.52 -2.07 15.91
CA THR A 406 17.08 -1.39 14.75
C THR A 406 18.51 -1.87 14.53
N VAL A 407 18.83 -2.24 13.28
CA VAL A 407 20.18 -2.66 12.87
C VAL A 407 20.64 -1.73 11.75
N PRO A 408 21.89 -1.23 11.77
CA PRO A 408 22.40 -0.42 10.67
C PRO A 408 22.22 -1.11 9.31
N MET A 409 21.73 -0.36 8.33
CA MET A 409 21.57 -0.85 6.96
C MET A 409 22.92 -1.22 6.36
N GLY A 410 23.02 -2.44 5.83
CA GLY A 410 24.15 -2.93 5.07
C GLY A 410 23.69 -3.44 3.71
N VAL A 411 24.38 -3.03 2.65
CA VAL A 411 24.17 -3.53 1.29
C VAL A 411 24.37 -5.05 1.26
N GLY A 412 23.50 -5.75 0.55
CA GLY A 412 23.49 -7.21 0.41
C GLY A 412 22.30 -7.86 1.11
N ALA A 413 22.51 -9.10 1.56
CA ALA A 413 21.47 -9.93 2.14
C ALA A 413 21.10 -9.52 3.57
N GLN A 414 19.81 -9.61 3.88
CA GLN A 414 19.25 -9.41 5.21
C GLN A 414 18.77 -10.76 5.73
N SER A 415 19.30 -11.23 6.86
CA SER A 415 18.95 -12.54 7.41
C SER A 415 18.72 -12.48 8.91
N PHE A 416 17.83 -13.32 9.40
CA PHE A 416 17.39 -13.31 10.78
C PHE A 416 17.27 -14.73 11.30
N LEU A 417 17.67 -14.91 12.56
CA LEU A 417 17.70 -16.20 13.23
C LEU A 417 17.22 -16.01 14.66
N LEU A 418 16.20 -16.77 15.05
CA LEU A 418 15.73 -16.86 16.42
C LEU A 418 16.21 -18.17 17.03
N ALA A 419 16.88 -18.09 18.19
CA ALA A 419 17.42 -19.26 18.89
C ALA A 419 16.99 -19.31 20.36
N ARG A 420 16.83 -20.53 20.88
CA ARG A 420 16.62 -20.83 22.30
C ARG A 420 17.53 -21.98 22.70
N ASN A 421 18.24 -21.86 23.82
CA ASN A 421 19.17 -22.90 24.29
C ASN A 421 20.15 -23.37 23.18
N ASN A 422 20.67 -22.42 22.39
CA ASN A 422 21.55 -22.65 21.25
C ASN A 422 20.95 -23.54 20.13
N GLN A 423 19.63 -23.69 20.08
CA GLN A 423 18.90 -24.34 18.98
C GLN A 423 18.13 -23.31 18.18
N VAL A 424 18.13 -23.44 16.86
CA VAL A 424 17.32 -22.58 15.97
C VAL A 424 15.85 -22.92 16.19
N VAL A 425 15.04 -21.91 16.48
CA VAL A 425 13.57 -22.00 16.48
C VAL A 425 13.06 -21.75 15.06
N PHE A 426 13.45 -20.63 14.47
CA PHE A 426 13.25 -20.34 13.05
C PHE A 426 14.34 -19.41 12.53
N ALA A 427 14.61 -19.50 11.23
CA ALA A 427 15.61 -18.70 10.55
C ALA A 427 15.16 -18.46 9.11
N GLY A 428 15.62 -17.37 8.51
CA GLY A 428 15.21 -16.96 7.18
C GLY A 428 16.06 -15.81 6.66
N THR A 429 16.10 -15.72 5.34
CA THR A 429 16.78 -14.65 4.61
C THR A 429 15.74 -13.94 3.76
N SER A 430 15.74 -12.61 3.80
CA SER A 430 14.84 -11.81 2.99
C SER A 430 15.04 -12.07 1.50
N SER A 431 13.94 -12.07 0.75
CA SER A 431 13.97 -12.28 -0.70
C SER A 431 14.54 -11.07 -1.46
N LYS A 432 14.52 -9.87 -0.87
CA LYS A 432 15.04 -8.65 -1.52
C LYS A 432 16.35 -8.20 -0.87
N ASP A 433 17.44 -8.15 -1.62
CA ASP A 433 18.68 -7.57 -1.10
C ASP A 433 18.59 -6.04 -1.07
N ILE A 434 19.32 -5.42 -0.13
CA ILE A 434 19.56 -3.98 -0.15
C ILE A 434 20.68 -3.74 -1.16
N ILE A 435 20.48 -2.83 -2.11
CA ILE A 435 21.45 -2.54 -3.17
C ILE A 435 21.90 -1.08 -3.12
N ASP A 436 23.07 -0.80 -3.69
CA ASP A 436 23.66 0.54 -3.82
C ASP A 436 23.51 1.10 -5.25
N THR A 437 22.49 0.63 -5.97
CA THR A 437 22.14 1.10 -7.32
C THR A 437 20.66 1.47 -7.38
N CYS A 438 20.32 2.44 -8.23
CA CYS A 438 18.96 2.98 -8.31
C CYS A 438 18.01 1.92 -8.89
N VAL A 439 17.07 1.44 -8.07
CA VAL A 439 16.01 0.53 -8.52
C VAL A 439 15.24 1.23 -9.63
N CYS A 440 15.29 0.68 -10.83
CA CYS A 440 14.69 1.28 -12.03
C CYS A 440 15.09 2.74 -12.30
N GLY A 441 16.29 3.14 -11.88
CA GLY A 441 16.80 4.48 -12.11
C GLY A 441 16.10 5.58 -11.31
N ILE A 442 15.24 5.24 -10.32
CA ILE A 442 14.48 6.19 -9.51
C ILE A 442 14.85 6.11 -8.03
N TYR A 443 14.52 7.17 -7.30
CA TYR A 443 14.43 7.17 -5.85
C TYR A 443 13.25 6.30 -5.42
N ASN A 444 13.52 5.21 -4.69
CA ASN A 444 12.46 4.36 -4.16
C ASN A 444 12.56 4.26 -2.62
N PHE A 445 11.62 4.92 -1.95
CA PHE A 445 11.50 4.91 -0.49
C PHE A 445 10.36 3.99 0.01
N ASN A 446 9.71 3.24 -0.88
CA ASN A 446 8.77 2.20 -0.51
C ASN A 446 9.55 1.00 0.08
N PRO A 447 9.24 0.51 1.29
CA PRO A 447 10.03 -0.51 1.92
C PRO A 447 9.65 -1.91 1.47
N TYR A 448 10.61 -2.82 1.56
CA TYR A 448 10.31 -4.24 1.54
C TYR A 448 9.93 -4.67 2.95
N VAL A 449 8.83 -5.42 3.10
CA VAL A 449 8.39 -5.94 4.40
C VAL A 449 8.28 -7.46 4.30
N GLY A 450 8.95 -8.15 5.22
CA GLY A 450 8.93 -9.61 5.32
C GLY A 450 8.70 -10.08 6.75
N ALA A 451 8.58 -11.40 6.88
CA ALA A 451 8.49 -12.05 8.18
C ALA A 451 9.26 -13.38 8.19
N ILE A 452 9.49 -13.91 9.38
CA ILE A 452 9.93 -15.28 9.64
C ILE A 452 9.00 -15.88 10.69
N PRO A 453 8.37 -17.05 10.43
CA PRO A 453 8.41 -17.83 9.19
C PRO A 453 8.01 -17.04 7.92
N PRO A 454 8.57 -17.38 6.73
CA PRO A 454 8.36 -16.59 5.53
C PRO A 454 6.89 -16.63 5.07
N LEU A 455 6.42 -15.47 4.63
CA LEU A 455 5.07 -15.32 4.08
C LEU A 455 4.94 -15.95 2.70
N PRO A 456 3.72 -16.29 2.26
CA PRO A 456 3.47 -16.67 0.88
C PRO A 456 3.98 -15.61 -0.10
N TYR A 457 4.45 -16.06 -1.28
CA TYR A 457 4.85 -15.17 -2.35
C TYR A 457 3.70 -14.25 -2.76
N ASP A 458 3.98 -12.95 -2.83
CA ASP A 458 3.02 -11.91 -3.15
C ASP A 458 3.62 -10.96 -4.19
N SER A 459 2.88 -10.70 -5.26
CA SER A 459 3.37 -9.96 -6.41
C SER A 459 2.24 -9.25 -7.12
N LEU A 460 2.58 -8.12 -7.75
CA LEU A 460 1.66 -7.42 -8.65
C LEU A 460 1.18 -8.35 -9.77
N LYS A 461 -0.08 -8.17 -10.17
CA LYS A 461 -0.68 -8.86 -11.32
C LYS A 461 -0.45 -8.06 -12.59
N PRO A 462 -0.57 -8.66 -13.79
CA PRO A 462 -0.32 -7.94 -15.05
C PRO A 462 -1.10 -6.61 -15.22
N PRO A 463 -2.40 -6.49 -14.83
CA PRO A 463 -3.12 -5.22 -14.90
C PRO A 463 -2.52 -4.11 -14.02
N SER A 464 -1.89 -4.50 -12.90
CA SER A 464 -1.23 -3.62 -11.94
C SER A 464 0.17 -3.19 -12.38
N LEU A 465 0.63 -3.62 -13.55
CA LEU A 465 1.93 -3.28 -14.13
C LEU A 465 1.78 -2.48 -15.44
N GLY A 466 0.56 -2.07 -15.80
CA GLY A 466 0.23 -1.49 -17.10
C GLY A 466 0.95 -0.17 -17.39
N ASN A 467 1.30 0.60 -16.37
CA ASN A 467 2.00 1.88 -16.46
C ASN A 467 3.45 1.81 -15.92
N PHE A 468 3.97 0.61 -15.66
CA PHE A 468 5.26 0.40 -15.00
C PHE A 468 6.44 1.13 -15.65
N VAL A 469 6.50 1.17 -16.98
CA VAL A 469 7.61 1.84 -17.70
C VAL A 469 7.40 3.35 -17.84
N ASN A 470 6.24 3.89 -17.48
CA ASN A 470 5.93 5.30 -17.68
C ASN A 470 6.76 6.18 -16.75
N GLY A 471 7.43 7.18 -17.34
CA GLY A 471 8.33 8.09 -16.64
C GLY A 471 9.70 7.50 -16.32
N LEU A 472 9.95 6.20 -16.53
CA LEU A 472 11.29 5.62 -16.37
C LEU A 472 12.22 6.09 -17.49
N LYS A 473 13.41 6.57 -17.12
CA LYS A 473 14.47 6.97 -18.07
C LYS A 473 15.43 5.84 -18.43
N VAL A 474 15.33 4.71 -17.74
CA VAL A 474 16.15 3.51 -17.96
C VAL A 474 15.35 2.43 -18.68
N GLN A 475 16.03 1.64 -19.52
CA GLN A 475 15.46 0.53 -20.29
C GLN A 475 15.70 -0.83 -19.62
N THR A 476 16.36 -0.86 -18.47
CA THR A 476 16.80 -2.10 -17.79
C THR A 476 15.70 -2.75 -16.95
N CYS A 477 14.64 -2.02 -16.61
CA CYS A 477 13.53 -2.55 -15.85
C CYS A 477 12.41 -3.09 -16.75
N GLN A 478 11.79 -4.17 -16.30
CA GLN A 478 10.71 -4.85 -17.00
C GLN A 478 9.45 -4.85 -16.14
N ALA A 479 8.29 -4.74 -16.78
CA ALA A 479 6.97 -4.77 -16.15
C ALA A 479 6.59 -6.22 -15.72
N VAL A 480 7.45 -6.85 -14.92
CA VAL A 480 7.29 -8.19 -14.38
C VAL A 480 7.83 -8.26 -12.95
N PRO A 481 7.21 -9.04 -12.05
CA PRO A 481 7.80 -9.34 -10.76
C PRO A 481 9.16 -10.03 -10.92
N SER A 482 10.15 -9.61 -10.13
CA SER A 482 11.53 -10.13 -10.21
C SER A 482 11.95 -10.95 -9.00
N LEU A 483 11.22 -10.87 -7.89
CA LEU A 483 11.50 -11.71 -6.72
C LEU A 483 11.20 -13.19 -7.01
N ALA A 484 12.09 -14.07 -6.55
CA ALA A 484 11.89 -15.50 -6.63
C ALA A 484 10.66 -15.93 -5.81
N SER A 485 9.87 -16.86 -6.35
CA SER A 485 8.75 -17.47 -5.63
C SER A 485 9.18 -18.48 -4.56
N THR A 486 10.47 -18.81 -4.51
CA THR A 486 11.05 -19.79 -3.58
C THR A 486 11.82 -19.09 -2.48
N THR A 487 11.68 -19.58 -1.25
CA THR A 487 12.37 -19.04 -0.06
C THR A 487 13.87 -19.29 -0.17
N ARG A 488 14.68 -18.26 0.06
CA ARG A 488 16.14 -18.40 0.14
C ARG A 488 16.54 -19.35 1.27
N PRO A 489 17.70 -20.04 1.17
CA PRO A 489 18.20 -20.88 2.25
C PRO A 489 18.28 -20.10 3.56
N PRO A 490 17.85 -20.69 4.69
CA PRO A 490 17.98 -20.05 5.98
C PRO A 490 19.46 -19.90 6.37
N PRO A 491 19.82 -18.84 7.12
CA PRO A 491 21.16 -18.73 7.68
C PRO A 491 21.40 -19.89 8.66
N THR A 492 22.64 -20.38 8.70
CA THR A 492 23.06 -21.38 9.69
C THR A 492 23.48 -20.68 10.98
N LEU A 493 23.33 -21.36 12.13
CA LEU A 493 23.92 -20.90 13.40
C LEU A 493 25.43 -20.77 13.20
N PRO A 494 26.02 -19.58 13.41
CA PRO A 494 27.47 -19.50 13.31
C PRO A 494 28.15 -20.24 14.51
N ALA A 495 29.35 -20.75 14.30
CA ALA A 495 29.96 -21.80 15.14
C ALA A 495 30.28 -21.41 16.60
N THR A 496 30.20 -20.11 16.94
CA THR A 496 30.47 -19.60 18.29
C THR A 496 29.61 -18.35 18.57
N PHE A 497 28.58 -18.47 19.41
CA PHE A 497 27.94 -17.33 20.06
C PHE A 497 28.01 -17.51 21.57
N THR A 498 28.73 -16.60 22.22
CA THR A 498 28.57 -16.35 23.65
C THR A 498 27.25 -15.59 23.84
N THR A 499 26.25 -16.28 24.39
CA THR A 499 25.08 -15.63 25.01
C THR A 499 25.57 -14.60 26.03
N PRO A 500 25.06 -13.36 26.04
CA PRO A 500 25.31 -12.45 27.15
C PRO A 500 24.81 -13.12 28.44
N SER A 501 25.71 -13.40 29.37
CA SER A 501 25.37 -14.03 30.65
C SER A 501 24.34 -13.18 31.39
N THR A 502 23.18 -13.76 31.70
CA THR A 502 22.22 -13.21 32.67
C THR A 502 22.90 -13.12 34.03
N SER A 503 23.35 -11.92 34.41
CA SER A 503 23.70 -11.63 35.80
C SER A 503 22.41 -11.59 36.63
N SER A 504 22.06 -12.73 37.22
CA SER A 504 21.08 -12.79 38.30
C SER A 504 21.70 -12.17 39.56
N ARG A 505 21.68 -10.84 39.68
CA ARG A 505 21.95 -10.20 40.97
C ARG A 505 20.71 -10.41 41.83
N ALA A 506 20.78 -11.41 42.72
CA ALA A 506 19.81 -11.60 43.79
C ALA A 506 19.76 -10.33 44.65
N THR A 507 18.66 -9.59 44.55
CA THR A 507 18.36 -8.49 45.47
C THR A 507 17.75 -9.10 46.72
N THR A 508 18.56 -9.27 47.75
CA THR A 508 18.10 -9.58 49.09
C THR A 508 17.17 -8.46 49.59
N THR A 509 15.99 -8.87 50.05
CA THR A 509 14.97 -8.06 50.71
C THR A 509 15.51 -7.32 51.93
N GLY A 510 15.42 -5.99 51.90
CA GLY A 510 15.56 -5.10 53.07
C GLY A 510 14.41 -4.09 53.06
N SER A 511 13.65 -4.06 54.15
CA SER A 511 12.45 -3.23 54.36
C SER A 511 12.74 -1.71 54.35
N PRO A 512 11.75 -0.85 54.06
CA PRO A 512 11.97 0.56 53.77
C PRO A 512 12.04 1.41 55.04
N THR A 513 12.95 2.40 55.06
CA THR A 513 12.89 3.52 56.01
C THR A 513 12.85 4.84 55.24
N SER A 514 11.88 5.67 55.64
CA SER A 514 11.52 6.96 55.08
C SER A 514 12.61 8.04 55.29
N ARG A 515 12.89 8.85 54.25
CA ARG A 515 12.98 10.32 54.44
C ARG A 515 12.97 11.13 53.12
N THR A 516 12.22 12.20 53.23
CA THR A 516 11.90 13.34 52.37
C THR A 516 13.10 14.14 51.86
N THR A 517 13.03 14.67 50.63
CA THR A 517 13.61 15.99 50.29
C THR A 517 12.94 16.68 49.08
N THR A 518 12.22 17.75 49.42
CA THR A 518 12.06 19.08 48.80
C THR A 518 12.36 19.33 47.32
N SER A 519 11.34 19.91 46.65
CA SER A 519 11.38 20.60 45.36
C SER A 519 11.98 22.01 45.46
N THR A 520 12.76 22.41 44.46
CA THR A 520 13.03 23.84 44.21
C THR A 520 13.06 24.13 42.71
N THR A 521 12.28 25.15 42.33
CA THR A 521 12.13 25.76 41.00
C THR A 521 13.19 26.84 40.81
N SER A 522 13.77 26.99 39.61
CA SER A 522 14.38 28.27 39.19
C SER A 522 14.39 28.44 37.66
N THR A 523 13.89 29.60 37.25
CA THR A 523 13.77 30.23 35.93
C THR A 523 15.13 30.65 35.32
N PRO A 524 15.21 30.93 34.00
CA PRO A 524 16.46 31.23 33.30
C PRO A 524 16.78 32.73 33.25
N THR A 525 18.08 33.06 33.21
CA THR A 525 18.60 34.42 32.94
C THR A 525 19.45 34.44 31.68
N TYR A 526 19.15 35.39 30.79
CA TYR A 526 19.96 35.78 29.64
C TYR A 526 21.05 36.78 30.07
N SER A 527 22.22 36.73 29.41
CA SER A 527 23.15 37.85 29.34
C SER A 527 23.93 37.83 28.03
N SER A 528 24.00 39.00 27.40
CA SER A 528 24.67 39.33 26.14
C SER A 528 26.07 39.89 26.39
N THR A 529 27.02 39.65 25.49
CA THR A 529 28.17 40.56 25.26
C THR A 529 28.72 40.37 23.83
N THR A 530 29.13 41.47 23.21
CA THR A 530 29.51 41.60 21.80
C THR A 530 30.98 42.03 21.62
N ILE A 531 31.59 41.54 20.52
CA ILE A 531 32.70 42.08 19.66
C ILE A 531 34.17 41.99 20.13
N GLY A 532 35.02 41.42 19.23
CA GLY A 532 36.37 41.97 18.96
C GLY A 532 37.49 41.04 18.45
N GLY A 533 37.54 40.77 17.13
CA GLY A 533 38.74 40.85 16.25
C GLY A 533 40.03 40.02 16.45
N SER A 534 40.36 39.27 15.38
CA SER A 534 41.69 39.06 14.73
C SER A 534 42.53 37.78 14.89
N VAL A 535 42.63 37.07 13.73
CA VAL A 535 43.84 36.58 13.00
C VAL A 535 44.30 35.10 13.16
N CYS A 536 44.28 34.44 11.98
CA CYS A 536 45.02 33.30 11.41
C CYS A 536 45.22 31.97 12.17
N ASP A 537 44.76 30.86 11.56
CA ASP A 537 45.67 30.00 10.80
C ASP A 537 44.95 29.12 9.76
N ILE A 538 45.56 29.05 8.58
CA ILE A 538 45.13 28.30 7.39
C ILE A 538 45.85 26.94 7.42
N ILE A 539 45.11 25.83 7.37
CA ILE A 539 45.67 24.52 7.03
C ILE A 539 45.07 24.06 5.70
N THR A 540 45.85 24.23 4.64
CA THR A 540 45.59 23.70 3.30
C THR A 540 46.09 22.25 3.26
N THR A 541 45.21 21.29 2.97
CA THR A 541 45.62 19.90 2.67
C THR A 541 45.43 19.65 1.18
N THR A 542 46.53 19.56 0.45
CA THR A 542 46.58 19.24 -0.98
C THR A 542 46.41 17.74 -1.18
N THR A 543 45.42 17.31 -1.98
CA THR A 543 45.28 15.90 -2.41
C THR A 543 45.60 15.78 -3.90
N THR A 544 46.59 14.96 -4.20
CA THR A 544 47.14 14.69 -5.54
C THR A 544 46.20 13.80 -6.34
N ILE A 545 45.81 14.23 -7.54
CA ILE A 545 45.04 13.45 -8.51
C ILE A 545 46.02 12.56 -9.30
N THR A 546 45.81 11.24 -9.29
CA THR A 546 46.51 10.30 -10.17
C THR A 546 45.55 9.83 -11.25
N THR A 547 45.85 10.20 -12.50
CA THR A 547 45.15 9.78 -13.72
C THR A 547 45.60 8.37 -14.11
N VAL A 548 44.66 7.43 -14.28
CA VAL A 548 44.92 6.10 -14.86
C VAL A 548 44.28 6.07 -16.26
N GLN A 549 45.10 5.89 -17.30
CA GLN A 549 44.68 5.63 -18.67
C GLN A 549 44.26 4.17 -18.82
N THR A 550 43.09 3.94 -19.43
CA THR A 550 42.62 2.59 -19.81
C THR A 550 42.60 2.46 -21.33
N SER A 551 43.26 1.41 -21.83
CA SER A 551 43.35 1.05 -23.25
C SER A 551 42.14 0.22 -23.70
N THR A 552 41.54 0.60 -24.84
CA THR A 552 40.46 -0.12 -25.52
C THR A 552 41.01 -1.19 -26.46
N ARG A 553 40.45 -2.41 -26.42
CA ARG A 553 40.72 -3.48 -27.37
C ARG A 553 39.43 -3.98 -28.00
N THR A 554 39.31 -3.83 -29.32
CA THR A 554 38.21 -4.29 -30.16
C THR A 554 38.34 -5.78 -30.46
N VAL A 555 37.26 -6.55 -30.33
CA VAL A 555 37.18 -7.94 -30.82
C VAL A 555 36.06 -8.03 -31.86
N THR A 556 36.43 -8.39 -33.08
CA THR A 556 35.53 -8.68 -34.21
C THR A 556 35.24 -10.18 -34.24
N VAL A 557 33.97 -10.57 -34.34
CA VAL A 557 33.57 -11.98 -34.59
C VAL A 557 32.81 -12.07 -35.92
N THR A 558 33.34 -12.91 -36.80
CA THR A 558 32.86 -13.19 -38.16
C THR A 558 31.74 -14.25 -38.12
N GLY A 559 30.60 -14.00 -38.77
CA GLY A 559 29.52 -14.97 -38.94
C GLY A 559 29.65 -15.80 -40.21
N THR A 560 29.22 -17.07 -40.18
CA THR A 560 29.05 -17.93 -41.36
C THR A 560 27.62 -18.47 -41.38
N SER A 561 26.96 -18.38 -42.55
CA SER A 561 25.55 -18.74 -42.75
C SER A 561 25.42 -20.11 -43.44
N ARG A 562 24.43 -20.91 -43.04
CA ARG A 562 23.91 -22.07 -43.79
C ARG A 562 22.37 -22.13 -43.67
N THR A 563 21.73 -22.28 -44.82
CA THR A 563 20.29 -22.26 -45.08
C THR A 563 19.69 -23.68 -45.03
N THR A 564 18.47 -23.83 -44.51
CA THR A 564 17.54 -24.95 -44.83
C THR A 564 16.08 -24.53 -44.59
N THR A 565 15.17 -25.13 -45.35
CA THR A 565 13.88 -24.56 -45.77
C THR A 565 12.67 -25.16 -45.04
N MET A 566 11.75 -24.27 -44.62
CA MET A 566 10.29 -24.33 -44.36
C MET A 566 9.59 -25.48 -43.58
N ALA A 567 8.85 -25.06 -42.54
CA ALA A 567 7.48 -25.48 -42.25
C ALA A 567 6.69 -24.32 -41.58
N THR A 568 5.43 -24.14 -41.98
CA THR A 568 4.57 -22.97 -41.73
C THR A 568 3.90 -23.04 -40.36
N THR A 569 4.15 -22.02 -39.53
CA THR A 569 3.35 -21.66 -38.34
C THR A 569 3.21 -20.14 -38.34
N THR A 570 1.98 -19.63 -38.22
CA THR A 570 1.66 -18.20 -38.15
C THR A 570 2.20 -17.59 -36.87
N THR A 571 3.47 -17.19 -36.91
CA THR A 571 4.14 -16.38 -35.90
C THR A 571 3.92 -14.90 -36.21
N SER A 572 3.34 -14.16 -35.27
CA SER A 572 3.42 -12.70 -35.21
C SER A 572 4.88 -12.27 -35.33
N ALA A 573 5.19 -11.48 -36.35
CA ALA A 573 6.55 -11.02 -36.62
C ALA A 573 7.05 -10.19 -35.42
N SER A 574 8.08 -10.66 -34.72
CA SER A 574 8.77 -9.90 -33.67
C SER A 574 9.41 -8.66 -34.28
N ASN A 575 9.08 -7.48 -33.75
CA ASN A 575 9.56 -6.18 -34.21
C ASN A 575 11.10 -6.09 -34.13
N PRO A 576 11.81 -5.98 -35.27
CA PRO A 576 13.25 -5.65 -35.29
C PRO A 576 13.45 -4.20 -34.85
N GLN A 577 14.42 -3.95 -33.96
CA GLN A 577 14.75 -2.60 -33.46
C GLN A 577 14.77 -1.52 -34.57
N GLY A 578 13.96 -0.48 -34.39
CA GLY A 578 13.95 0.70 -35.27
C GLY A 578 13.05 0.62 -36.50
N THR A 579 12.14 -0.35 -36.59
CA THR A 579 11.18 -0.47 -37.70
C THR A 579 9.74 -0.20 -37.26
N THR A 580 8.91 0.37 -38.16
CA THR A 580 7.49 0.65 -37.92
C THR A 580 6.65 -0.40 -38.65
N CYS A 581 5.42 -0.63 -38.21
CA CYS A 581 4.53 -1.54 -38.92
C CYS A 581 4.24 -1.03 -40.34
N THR A 582 4.38 -1.89 -41.35
CA THR A 582 4.15 -1.57 -42.77
C THR A 582 3.10 -2.47 -43.44
N ALA A 583 2.54 -3.42 -42.69
CA ALA A 583 1.32 -4.12 -43.05
C ALA A 583 0.67 -4.65 -41.79
N GLY A 584 -0.65 -4.59 -41.70
CA GLY A 584 -1.39 -5.10 -40.56
C GLY A 584 -2.78 -5.56 -40.94
N MET A 585 -3.37 -6.39 -40.09
CA MET A 585 -4.70 -6.96 -40.29
C MET A 585 -5.60 -6.64 -39.10
N GLY A 586 -6.89 -6.47 -39.37
CA GLY A 586 -7.94 -6.27 -38.37
C GLY A 586 -9.08 -7.27 -38.61
N SER A 587 -9.92 -7.48 -37.60
CA SER A 587 -11.11 -8.32 -37.73
C SER A 587 -12.36 -7.48 -37.98
N GLY A 588 -13.37 -8.06 -38.65
CA GLY A 588 -14.65 -7.38 -38.90
C GLY A 588 -14.50 -6.03 -39.61
N ASN A 589 -15.13 -4.99 -39.06
CA ASN A 589 -15.09 -3.64 -39.62
C ASN A 589 -13.71 -2.95 -39.53
N TYR A 590 -12.76 -3.49 -38.76
CA TYR A 590 -11.38 -3.01 -38.76
C TYR A 590 -10.54 -3.55 -39.91
N ALA A 591 -10.99 -4.58 -40.63
CA ALA A 591 -10.16 -5.29 -41.61
C ALA A 591 -9.58 -4.37 -42.68
N GLY A 592 -10.43 -3.53 -43.29
CA GLY A 592 -10.00 -2.54 -44.29
C GLY A 592 -9.16 -1.41 -43.69
N LEU A 593 -9.57 -0.91 -42.51
CA LEU A 593 -8.87 0.19 -41.83
C LEU A 593 -7.46 -0.20 -41.39
N CYS A 594 -7.30 -1.37 -40.76
CA CYS A 594 -6.00 -1.88 -40.37
C CYS A 594 -5.11 -2.19 -41.57
N SER A 595 -5.67 -2.78 -42.64
CA SER A 595 -4.90 -3.01 -43.86
C SER A 595 -4.38 -1.71 -44.46
N PHE A 596 -5.17 -0.64 -44.44
CA PHE A 596 -4.79 0.66 -45.00
C PHE A 596 -3.83 1.41 -44.07
N CYS A 597 -4.24 1.70 -42.83
CA CYS A 597 -3.48 2.52 -41.89
C CYS A 597 -2.12 1.91 -41.53
N CYS A 598 -2.07 0.60 -41.28
CA CYS A 598 -0.82 -0.09 -40.95
C CYS A 598 0.14 -0.12 -42.14
N SER A 599 -0.34 0.06 -43.39
CA SER A 599 0.56 0.14 -44.55
C SER A 599 1.36 1.43 -44.63
N TYR A 600 0.95 2.46 -43.88
CA TYR A 600 1.60 3.78 -43.81
C TYR A 600 2.19 4.08 -42.42
N GLY A 601 2.37 3.08 -41.57
CA GLY A 601 3.01 3.27 -40.26
C GLY A 601 2.06 3.59 -39.10
N TYR A 602 0.77 3.80 -39.36
CA TYR A 602 -0.23 4.03 -38.31
C TYR A 602 -0.97 2.72 -37.98
N CYS A 603 -0.44 1.94 -37.03
CA CYS A 603 -0.99 0.63 -36.68
C CYS A 603 -1.22 0.52 -35.16
N PRO A 604 -2.29 1.12 -34.62
CA PRO A 604 -2.55 1.10 -33.18
C PRO A 604 -2.81 -0.34 -32.68
N PRO A 605 -2.10 -0.78 -31.63
CA PRO A 605 -2.33 -2.09 -31.04
C PRO A 605 -3.73 -2.15 -30.40
N GLY A 606 -4.39 -3.30 -30.51
CA GLY A 606 -5.78 -3.49 -30.09
C GLY A 606 -6.67 -3.85 -31.29
N PRO A 607 -7.15 -2.86 -32.06
CA PRO A 607 -7.98 -3.13 -33.25
C PRO A 607 -7.19 -3.75 -34.42
N CYS A 608 -5.88 -3.49 -34.49
CA CYS A 608 -4.99 -3.98 -35.55
C CYS A 608 -3.88 -4.89 -35.01
N THR A 609 -3.51 -5.90 -35.79
CA THR A 609 -2.35 -6.77 -35.57
C THR A 609 -1.34 -6.54 -36.69
N CYS A 610 -0.13 -6.13 -36.34
CA CYS A 610 0.94 -5.94 -37.32
C CYS A 610 1.40 -7.28 -37.91
N SER A 611 1.54 -7.35 -39.23
CA SER A 611 1.96 -8.52 -39.98
C SER A 611 3.28 -8.33 -40.74
N ALA A 612 3.76 -7.09 -40.92
CA ALA A 612 5.08 -6.81 -41.48
C ALA A 612 5.68 -5.52 -40.89
N TRP A 613 7.00 -5.48 -40.76
CA TRP A 613 7.75 -4.34 -40.21
C TRP A 613 8.75 -3.81 -41.24
N GLY A 614 8.92 -2.49 -41.29
CA GLY A 614 9.85 -1.84 -42.22
C GLY A 614 9.82 -0.32 -42.11
N VAL A 615 10.36 0.37 -43.11
CA VAL A 615 10.21 1.82 -43.26
C VAL A 615 8.92 2.07 -44.04
N PRO A 616 7.91 2.74 -43.45
CA PRO A 616 6.65 2.98 -44.14
C PRO A 616 6.85 3.96 -45.30
N PRO A 617 6.17 3.76 -46.45
CA PRO A 617 6.11 4.78 -47.49
C PRO A 617 5.44 6.04 -46.95
N GLN A 618 5.70 7.19 -47.57
CA GLN A 618 4.99 8.42 -47.24
C GLN A 618 3.49 8.21 -47.46
N ALA A 619 2.67 8.60 -46.47
CA ALA A 619 1.23 8.54 -46.60
C ALA A 619 0.76 9.35 -47.82
N PRO A 620 -0.37 8.98 -48.45
CA PRO A 620 -0.96 9.78 -49.52
C PRO A 620 -1.16 11.24 -49.07
N PRO A 621 -1.22 12.23 -49.97
CA PRO A 621 -1.51 13.60 -49.57
C PRO A 621 -2.78 13.67 -48.72
N ALA A 622 -2.78 14.55 -47.73
CA ALA A 622 -3.95 14.77 -46.90
C ALA A 622 -5.12 15.29 -47.75
N SER A 623 -6.31 14.73 -47.57
CA SER A 623 -7.56 15.25 -48.14
C SER A 623 -8.09 16.43 -47.33
N ASP A 624 -9.12 17.08 -47.85
CA ASP A 624 -9.79 18.25 -47.26
C ASP A 624 -10.85 17.89 -46.19
N TYR A 625 -10.96 16.61 -45.83
CA TYR A 625 -11.91 16.10 -44.83
C TYR A 625 -11.26 15.06 -43.92
N ASP A 626 -11.75 14.98 -42.68
CA ASP A 626 -11.34 14.01 -41.66
C ASP A 626 -12.39 12.90 -41.50
N GLY A 627 -12.16 11.94 -40.61
CA GLY A 627 -13.04 10.81 -40.35
C GLY A 627 -13.35 10.57 -38.89
N LYS A 628 -14.58 10.14 -38.62
CA LYS A 628 -15.04 9.64 -37.31
C LYS A 628 -15.68 8.26 -37.45
N PRO A 629 -15.90 7.51 -36.35
CA PRO A 629 -16.62 6.24 -36.39
C PRO A 629 -18.00 6.39 -37.03
N ALA A 630 -18.41 5.43 -37.86
CA ALA A 630 -19.78 5.37 -38.38
C ALA A 630 -20.80 5.21 -37.23
N PRO A 631 -22.05 5.69 -37.38
CA PRO A 631 -23.07 5.60 -36.33
C PRO A 631 -23.24 4.17 -35.80
N GLY A 632 -23.20 4.01 -34.47
CA GLY A 632 -23.31 2.71 -33.80
C GLY A 632 -21.98 2.01 -33.54
N LEU A 633 -20.86 2.58 -33.97
CA LEU A 633 -19.50 2.12 -33.62
C LEU A 633 -18.91 3.00 -32.52
N ASP A 634 -18.14 2.40 -31.62
CA ASP A 634 -17.52 3.10 -30.49
C ASP A 634 -16.22 3.85 -30.87
N ASN A 635 -15.63 4.55 -29.91
CA ASN A 635 -14.46 5.41 -30.14
C ASN A 635 -13.16 4.66 -30.44
N SER A 636 -13.11 3.34 -30.36
CA SER A 636 -11.93 2.56 -30.78
C SER A 636 -11.63 2.69 -32.28
N TYR A 637 -12.62 3.08 -33.09
CA TYR A 637 -12.45 3.37 -34.53
C TYR A 637 -11.91 4.78 -34.78
N LEU A 638 -11.92 5.68 -33.80
CA LEU A 638 -11.71 7.12 -34.03
C LEU A 638 -10.35 7.43 -34.65
N GLY A 639 -9.27 6.89 -34.07
CA GLY A 639 -7.92 7.12 -34.60
C GLY A 639 -7.71 6.53 -36.00
N LEU A 640 -8.23 5.32 -36.23
CA LEU A 640 -8.15 4.66 -37.53
C LEU A 640 -8.98 5.38 -38.60
N CYS A 641 -10.20 5.83 -38.26
CA CYS A 641 -11.06 6.57 -39.16
C CYS A 641 -10.49 7.97 -39.48
N SER A 642 -9.92 8.65 -38.50
CA SER A 642 -9.32 9.97 -38.72
C SER A 642 -8.12 9.86 -39.67
N PHE A 643 -7.21 8.93 -39.42
CA PHE A 643 -6.08 8.71 -40.32
C PHE A 643 -6.52 8.22 -41.71
N ALA A 644 -7.43 7.26 -41.80
CA ALA A 644 -7.83 6.70 -43.09
C ALA A 644 -8.58 7.72 -43.96
N CYS A 645 -9.55 8.43 -43.39
CA CYS A 645 -10.38 9.38 -44.13
C CYS A 645 -9.59 10.63 -44.54
N SER A 646 -8.66 11.11 -43.70
CA SER A 646 -7.76 12.21 -44.06
C SER A 646 -6.73 11.83 -45.15
N HIS A 647 -6.66 10.56 -45.54
CA HIS A 647 -5.84 10.07 -46.66
C HIS A 647 -6.69 9.44 -47.78
N SER A 648 -7.93 9.93 -47.96
CA SER A 648 -8.87 9.54 -49.03
C SER A 648 -9.38 8.09 -49.01
N TYR A 649 -9.16 7.33 -47.93
CA TYR A 649 -9.76 6.01 -47.72
C TYR A 649 -10.78 6.05 -46.58
N CYS A 650 -12.06 6.27 -46.91
CA CYS A 650 -13.12 6.45 -45.92
C CYS A 650 -14.28 5.46 -46.14
N PRO A 651 -14.15 4.19 -45.68
CA PRO A 651 -15.18 3.17 -45.90
C PRO A 651 -16.43 3.46 -45.07
N SER A 652 -17.58 3.66 -45.73
CA SER A 652 -18.84 4.07 -45.08
C SER A 652 -19.41 3.08 -44.07
N THR A 653 -18.95 1.82 -44.10
CA THR A 653 -19.32 0.78 -43.14
C THR A 653 -18.58 0.89 -41.81
N ALA A 654 -17.48 1.66 -41.75
CA ALA A 654 -16.68 1.83 -40.54
C ALA A 654 -16.50 3.30 -40.15
N CYS A 655 -16.50 4.23 -41.13
CA CYS A 655 -16.23 5.63 -40.91
C CYS A 655 -17.26 6.55 -41.59
N ALA A 656 -17.41 7.75 -41.05
CA ALA A 656 -18.15 8.86 -41.65
C ALA A 656 -17.22 10.09 -41.77
N ARG A 657 -17.34 10.83 -42.88
CA ARG A 657 -16.57 12.07 -43.10
C ARG A 657 -17.04 13.18 -42.16
N VAL A 658 -16.12 14.06 -41.78
CA VAL A 658 -16.37 15.24 -40.94
C VAL A 658 -15.76 16.49 -41.55
#